data_AF-A0A970DGS3-F1
#
_entry.id   AF-A0A970DGS3-F1
#
_cell.length_a   1.000
_cell.length_b   1.000
_cell.length_c   1.000
_cell.angle_alpha   90.00
_cell.angle_beta   90.00
_cell.angle_gamma   90.00
#
_symmetry.space_group_name_H-M   'P 1'
#
loop_
_entity.id
_entity.type
_entity.pdbx_description
1 polymer ?
#
loop_
_entity_poly.entity_id
_entity_poly.type
_entity_poly.pdbx_seq_one_letter_code
_entity_poly.pdbx_strand_id
1 'polypeptide(L)'
;YWTIDHFEAFIPESVTVSNNALPGGSIKIAASGISVPNISISHSADTDEHVLNNPLSDAKSYGTIKYDSNAACYVVEVNDGYLDGGKMKPSVPGISNAGSIIESRIPQYRVKNDLLEFNGLTILDDTVTNTGDAKDPAKIPIAPVCGNNVFFRNNNTIPDNILNGIHGSSGSICYKRVTDTINPVYESEIDYSIPSINSVTVHTPVVCNVNFYDDKENDQSLNPDESRITVVLGRPSKIALYTTGTHLDIPGYNNTPGGSMDCRKYTAERQVLFPFDVYAGTDKPDPSRFVEKDTWHTIPINVSDEIDICIPAWVPEGDYTVKFREIAVNAPGTDKEQQHANTDISNYVAYCEIPVKVTGRIYGFRITDVSDMLWRDVFRVSKDSATHTGNYYYVGSKDEEGNNRGISPVFTLPLIEGSHLLYQNRGVLKTGYSFKFDLITIGGYYGNNDYISITPEFWFVKKDGTGRRKVDLWYHDSFGGKMNYFVKISPDDPRNVNNIKYMKLGDLYRNVPEDEITDTALILGIDGYAFKNRNAGIGRFDHISLSEAQRTYIGAKQNLPNEININDSIKSVQKWYGEYYLPNDLFTVEQGFDVIEYGRTHNGLDGKESFWLRDGYIIVNFRIETVKNGDFDNPVLSYWGACRCNMFLREGFLYEKTDYYGAVFTLRDGDIVFYDTDKRSSDDYRIGGTH
;
A
#
# COMPACT_ATOMS: atom_id res chain seq x y z
N TYR A 1 76.40 13.23 40.79
CA TYR A 1 75.90 12.46 39.62
C TYR A 1 74.46 12.08 39.87
N TRP A 2 73.76 11.62 38.84
CA TRP A 2 72.36 11.23 38.83
C TRP A 2 72.23 9.77 38.37
N THR A 3 71.36 9.02 39.03
CA THR A 3 71.02 7.62 38.72
C THR A 3 69.54 7.47 38.38
N ILE A 4 69.21 6.42 37.63
CA ILE A 4 67.84 6.04 37.29
C ILE A 4 67.34 5.06 38.34
N ASP A 5 66.56 5.55 39.30
CA ASP A 5 65.94 4.68 40.30
C ASP A 5 64.83 3.81 39.70
N HIS A 6 64.08 4.38 38.75
CA HIS A 6 62.92 3.77 38.11
C HIS A 6 62.66 4.39 36.72
N PHE A 7 62.43 3.54 35.72
CA PHE A 7 62.03 3.98 34.38
C PHE A 7 61.11 2.97 33.69
N GLU A 8 59.91 3.41 33.32
CA GLU A 8 58.98 2.68 32.46
C GLU A 8 58.40 3.62 31.40
N ALA A 9 58.32 3.14 30.16
CA ALA A 9 57.64 3.82 29.07
C ALA A 9 56.52 2.93 28.54
N PHE A 10 55.37 3.53 28.23
CA PHE A 10 54.18 2.83 27.77
C PHE A 10 53.69 3.44 26.45
N ILE A 11 53.25 2.57 25.53
CA ILE A 11 52.64 2.99 24.27
C ILE A 11 51.18 2.53 24.22
N PRO A 12 50.27 3.32 23.65
CA PRO A 12 48.90 2.86 23.44
C PRO A 12 48.88 1.63 22.52
N GLU A 13 48.26 0.54 22.94
CA GLU A 13 48.16 -0.70 22.15
C GLU A 13 46.77 -0.87 21.55
N SER A 14 45.72 -0.62 22.33
CA SER A 14 44.35 -0.80 21.86
C SER A 14 43.34 0.02 22.65
N VAL A 15 42.18 0.27 22.05
CA VAL A 15 41.00 0.83 22.71
C VAL A 15 39.87 -0.19 22.65
N THR A 16 39.21 -0.43 23.77
CA THR A 16 37.97 -1.20 23.84
C THR A 16 36.81 -0.22 24.01
N VAL A 17 35.84 -0.25 23.11
CA VAL A 17 34.61 0.56 23.19
C VAL A 17 33.42 -0.37 23.34
N SER A 18 32.56 -0.10 24.32
CA SER A 18 31.33 -0.83 24.58
C SER A 18 30.12 0.05 24.31
N ASN A 19 29.19 -0.48 23.53
CA ASN A 19 27.90 0.14 23.22
C ASN A 19 26.95 -0.97 22.74
N ASN A 20 25.71 -1.01 23.23
CA ASN A 20 24.73 -2.04 22.86
C ASN A 20 24.37 -2.06 21.36
N ALA A 21 24.57 -0.96 20.64
CA ALA A 21 24.38 -0.89 19.18
C ALA A 21 25.50 -1.57 18.38
N LEU A 22 26.62 -1.95 19.02
CA LEU A 22 27.69 -2.69 18.36
C LEU A 22 27.37 -4.19 18.29
N PRO A 23 27.87 -4.89 17.25
CA PRO A 23 27.83 -6.36 17.22
C PRO A 23 28.51 -6.94 18.48
N GLY A 24 27.74 -7.68 19.29
CA GLY A 24 28.24 -8.25 20.55
C GLY A 24 28.44 -7.24 21.69
N GLY A 25 27.99 -6.00 21.53
CA GLY A 25 28.01 -4.97 22.58
C GLY A 25 29.36 -4.31 22.86
N SER A 26 30.45 -4.76 22.22
CA SER A 26 31.79 -4.21 22.41
C SER A 26 32.71 -4.48 21.23
N ILE A 27 33.72 -3.63 21.06
CA ILE A 27 34.71 -3.71 19.99
C ILE A 27 36.10 -3.33 20.52
N LYS A 28 37.12 -4.13 20.18
CA LYS A 28 38.52 -3.82 20.44
C LYS A 28 39.18 -3.33 19.16
N ILE A 29 39.84 -2.17 19.23
CA ILE A 29 40.49 -1.47 18.12
C ILE A 29 41.98 -1.38 18.44
N ALA A 30 42.82 -2.05 17.65
CA ALA A 30 44.27 -1.95 17.80
C ALA A 30 44.77 -0.58 17.31
N ALA A 31 45.80 -0.05 17.97
CA ALA A 31 46.48 1.16 17.54
C ALA A 31 47.15 0.96 16.17
N SER A 32 47.04 1.96 15.30
CA SER A 32 47.75 1.99 14.01
C SER A 32 48.59 3.25 13.89
N GLY A 33 49.81 3.12 13.35
CA GLY A 33 50.69 4.26 13.06
C GLY A 33 51.34 4.93 14.28
N ILE A 34 51.34 4.28 15.46
CA ILE A 34 52.10 4.75 16.63
C ILE A 34 53.56 4.33 16.47
N SER A 35 54.46 5.30 16.56
CA SER A 35 55.90 5.03 16.59
C SER A 35 56.31 4.63 18.00
N VAL A 36 56.98 3.48 18.13
CA VAL A 36 57.60 3.06 19.38
C VAL A 36 58.78 4.01 19.67
N PRO A 37 58.88 4.58 20.87
CA PRO A 37 60.00 5.46 21.21
C PRO A 37 61.31 4.66 21.14
N ASN A 38 62.34 5.27 20.54
CA ASN A 38 63.68 4.70 20.57
C ASN A 38 64.33 5.08 21.91
N ILE A 39 64.67 4.07 22.71
CA ILE A 39 65.20 4.24 24.06
C ILE A 39 66.56 3.53 24.11
N SER A 40 67.58 4.26 24.53
CA SER A 40 68.90 3.71 24.88
C SER A 40 69.13 4.00 26.36
N ILE A 41 69.37 2.97 27.15
CA ILE A 41 69.51 3.09 28.59
C ILE A 41 70.71 2.29 29.09
N SER A 42 71.52 2.90 29.95
CA SER A 42 72.58 2.23 30.69
C SER A 42 72.48 2.66 32.14
N HIS A 43 72.37 1.68 33.03
CA HIS A 43 72.16 1.90 34.45
C HIS A 43 73.13 1.06 35.27
N SER A 44 73.69 1.66 36.33
CA SER A 44 74.38 0.92 37.39
C SER A 44 73.88 1.35 38.77
N ALA A 45 73.66 0.38 39.65
CA ALA A 45 73.40 0.65 41.07
C ALA A 45 74.69 0.79 41.89
N ASP A 46 75.85 0.48 41.29
CA ASP A 46 77.15 0.53 41.96
C ASP A 46 77.72 1.96 41.95
N THR A 47 78.03 2.48 43.14
CA THR A 47 78.62 3.82 43.28
C THR A 47 79.99 3.93 42.61
N ASP A 48 80.74 2.83 42.54
CA ASP A 48 82.07 2.82 41.93
C ASP A 48 82.01 2.98 40.40
N GLU A 49 80.87 2.66 39.77
CA GLU A 49 80.63 2.92 38.35
C GLU A 49 80.30 4.40 38.07
N HIS A 50 79.98 5.19 39.11
CA HIS A 50 79.63 6.61 38.96
C HIS A 50 80.69 7.55 39.52
N VAL A 51 81.44 7.13 40.53
CA VAL A 51 82.54 7.89 41.14
C VAL A 51 83.86 7.21 40.78
N LEU A 52 84.46 7.68 39.69
CA LEU A 52 85.52 6.98 38.97
C LEU A 52 86.93 7.20 39.53
N ASN A 53 87.05 7.99 40.59
CA ASN A 53 88.33 8.22 41.26
C ASN A 53 88.17 8.51 42.75
N ASN A 54 89.28 8.40 43.47
CA ASN A 54 89.42 8.90 44.82
C ASN A 54 90.39 10.09 44.80
N PRO A 55 89.90 11.34 44.88
CA PRO A 55 90.69 12.57 44.85
C PRO A 55 91.96 12.56 45.69
N LEU A 56 91.87 12.02 46.92
CA LEU A 56 93.00 11.99 47.84
C LEU A 56 94.04 10.95 47.41
N SER A 57 93.60 9.81 46.87
CA SER A 57 94.50 8.78 46.33
C SER A 57 95.16 9.24 45.04
N ASP A 58 94.42 9.94 44.17
CA ASP A 58 94.92 10.57 42.96
C ASP A 58 95.98 11.63 43.28
N ALA A 59 95.73 12.52 44.25
CA ALA A 59 96.70 13.53 44.67
C ALA A 59 98.03 12.92 45.17
N LYS A 60 97.96 11.77 45.86
CA LYS A 60 99.15 11.01 46.27
C LYS A 60 99.90 10.45 45.06
N SER A 61 99.16 9.86 44.11
CA SER A 61 99.73 9.25 42.91
C SER A 61 100.37 10.29 41.99
N TYR A 62 99.73 11.45 41.81
CA TYR A 62 100.25 12.57 41.02
C TYR A 62 101.39 13.33 41.73
N GLY A 63 101.65 13.04 43.01
CA GLY A 63 102.70 13.70 43.80
C GLY A 63 102.41 15.16 44.14
N THR A 64 101.16 15.61 44.05
CA THR A 64 100.74 16.98 44.38
C THR A 64 100.65 17.21 45.89
N ILE A 65 100.56 16.13 46.66
CA ILE A 65 100.70 16.09 48.12
C ILE A 65 101.77 15.07 48.50
N LYS A 66 102.51 15.32 49.58
CA LYS A 66 103.57 14.44 50.08
C LYS A 66 103.33 14.11 51.54
N TYR A 67 103.67 12.90 51.97
CA TYR A 67 103.58 12.54 53.38
C TYR A 67 104.75 13.15 54.15
N ASP A 68 104.47 14.01 55.13
CA ASP A 68 105.47 14.55 56.04
C ASP A 68 105.51 13.72 57.32
N SER A 69 106.64 13.04 57.56
CA SER A 69 106.82 12.17 58.72
C SER A 69 106.85 12.92 60.05
N ASN A 70 107.20 14.22 60.06
CA ASN A 70 107.23 15.04 61.26
C ASN A 70 105.83 15.54 61.64
N ALA A 71 105.00 15.86 60.65
CA ALA A 71 103.62 16.29 60.85
C ALA A 71 102.62 15.11 60.93
N ALA A 72 103.05 13.89 60.58
CA ALA A 72 102.24 12.67 60.49
C ALA A 72 100.97 12.82 59.61
N CYS A 73 101.07 13.65 58.57
CA CYS A 73 99.97 13.91 57.63
C CYS A 73 100.50 14.18 56.21
N TYR A 74 99.61 14.16 55.22
CA TYR A 74 99.94 14.62 53.89
C TYR A 74 99.92 16.15 53.86
N VAL A 75 101.01 16.74 53.37
CA VAL A 75 101.20 18.19 53.27
C VAL A 75 101.28 18.61 51.80
N VAL A 76 100.90 19.86 51.55
CA VAL A 76 101.13 20.55 50.29
C VAL A 76 102.38 21.41 50.43
N GLU A 77 103.37 21.17 49.56
CA GLU A 77 104.50 22.08 49.46
C GLU A 77 104.06 23.36 48.73
N VAL A 78 104.24 24.50 49.38
CA VAL A 78 104.03 25.83 48.80
C VAL A 78 105.42 26.38 48.48
N ASN A 79 105.66 26.72 47.20
CA ASN A 79 106.93 27.14 46.56
C ASN A 79 108.14 27.39 47.47
N ASP A 80 109.29 26.86 47.06
CA ASP A 80 110.58 27.26 47.62
C ASP A 80 110.93 28.70 47.23
N GLY A 81 111.42 29.46 48.20
CA GLY A 81 111.73 30.88 48.03
C GLY A 81 112.98 31.26 48.81
N TYR A 82 113.79 32.13 48.21
CA TYR A 82 114.92 32.75 48.87
C TYR A 82 114.49 34.04 49.56
N LEU A 83 114.63 34.08 50.89
CA LEU A 83 114.44 35.30 51.67
C LEU A 83 115.80 35.80 52.12
N ASP A 84 116.21 36.98 51.63
CA ASP A 84 117.42 37.65 52.11
C ASP A 84 117.14 38.25 53.50
N GLY A 85 117.73 37.64 54.53
CA GLY A 85 117.63 38.11 55.91
C GLY A 85 118.77 39.03 56.36
N GLY A 86 119.75 39.30 55.49
CA GLY A 86 120.96 40.01 55.87
C GLY A 86 121.65 39.36 57.09
N LYS A 87 121.67 40.07 58.23
CA LYS A 87 122.31 39.59 59.48
C LYS A 87 121.38 38.88 60.47
N MET A 88 120.07 38.76 60.18
CA MET A 88 119.11 38.06 61.04
C MET A 88 118.37 37.00 60.24
N LYS A 89 118.12 35.84 60.86
CA LYS A 89 117.36 34.77 60.22
C LYS A 89 115.93 35.27 59.93
N PRO A 90 115.48 35.29 58.66
CA PRO A 90 114.14 35.77 58.32
C PRO A 90 113.07 34.80 58.83
N SER A 91 111.91 35.31 59.23
CA SER A 91 110.75 34.48 59.58
C SER A 91 110.06 33.97 58.32
N VAL A 92 109.66 32.70 58.32
CA VAL A 92 108.86 32.13 57.22
C VAL A 92 107.55 32.92 57.10
N PRO A 93 107.22 33.46 55.91
CA PRO A 93 105.96 34.17 55.69
C PRO A 93 104.77 33.28 56.03
N GLY A 94 103.76 33.84 56.68
CA GLY A 94 102.48 33.15 56.86
C GLY A 94 101.84 32.87 55.50
N ILE A 95 101.29 31.66 55.32
CA ILE A 95 100.57 31.30 54.10
C ILE A 95 99.23 32.02 54.11
N SER A 96 99.01 32.92 53.17
CA SER A 96 97.67 33.49 52.90
C SER A 96 96.89 32.53 51.99
N ASN A 97 95.58 32.38 52.25
CA ASN A 97 94.68 31.51 51.47
C ASN A 97 95.08 30.01 51.42
N ALA A 98 95.57 29.45 52.54
CA ALA A 98 95.98 28.05 52.62
C ALA A 98 94.89 27.05 52.14
N GLY A 99 93.61 27.36 52.38
CA GLY A 99 92.47 26.55 51.89
C GLY A 99 92.46 26.38 50.37
N SER A 100 92.48 27.47 49.61
CA SER A 100 92.46 27.41 48.14
C SER A 100 93.73 26.76 47.55
N ILE A 101 94.88 26.93 48.21
CA ILE A 101 96.13 26.25 47.82
C ILE A 101 95.97 24.73 47.99
N ILE A 102 95.43 24.28 49.11
CA ILE A 102 95.18 22.85 49.37
C ILE A 102 94.14 22.29 48.40
N GLU A 103 93.02 22.99 48.22
CA GLU A 103 91.96 22.59 47.29
C GLU A 103 92.45 22.47 45.85
N SER A 104 93.37 23.35 45.40
CA SER A 104 93.94 23.27 44.04
C SER A 104 94.88 22.07 43.81
N ARG A 105 95.35 21.42 44.88
CA ARG A 105 96.29 20.28 44.81
C ARG A 105 95.60 18.93 44.93
N ILE A 106 94.33 18.92 45.34
CA ILE A 106 93.49 17.73 45.36
C ILE A 106 92.62 17.79 44.11
N PRO A 107 92.75 16.83 43.16
CA PRO A 107 91.86 16.76 42.01
C PRO A 107 90.40 16.70 42.43
N GLN A 108 89.49 17.22 41.62
CA GLN A 108 88.06 17.05 41.85
C GLN A 108 87.65 15.59 41.60
N TYR A 109 86.46 15.22 42.09
CA TYR A 109 85.87 13.94 41.76
C TYR A 109 85.60 13.83 40.24
N ARG A 110 85.79 12.62 39.71
CA ARG A 110 85.46 12.24 38.36
C ARG A 110 84.17 11.48 38.39
N VAL A 111 83.10 12.07 37.88
CA VAL A 111 81.76 11.50 38.00
C VAL A 111 81.06 11.37 36.66
N LYS A 112 80.19 10.37 36.52
CA LYS A 112 79.26 10.25 35.39
C LYS A 112 77.85 9.87 35.87
N ASN A 113 76.84 10.30 35.13
CA ASN A 113 75.47 9.83 35.35
C ASN A 113 75.27 8.43 34.74
N ASP A 114 74.11 7.85 34.99
CA ASP A 114 73.52 6.87 34.08
C ASP A 114 73.29 7.47 32.68
N LEU A 115 73.03 6.63 31.68
CA LEU A 115 72.64 7.05 30.33
C LEU A 115 71.14 6.83 30.13
N LEU A 116 70.45 7.86 29.64
CA LEU A 116 69.10 7.74 29.10
C LEU A 116 69.00 8.60 27.84
N GLU A 117 68.88 7.96 26.68
CA GLU A 117 68.52 8.63 25.44
C GLU A 117 67.08 8.28 25.09
N PHE A 118 66.27 9.30 24.80
CA PHE A 118 64.86 9.15 24.46
C PHE A 118 64.58 9.85 23.14
N ASN A 119 64.27 9.07 22.08
CA ASN A 119 64.08 9.55 20.71
C ASN A 119 65.26 10.42 20.20
N GLY A 120 66.49 10.00 20.50
CA GLY A 120 67.71 10.71 20.10
C GLY A 120 68.04 11.96 20.93
N LEU A 121 67.26 12.24 21.98
CA LEU A 121 67.58 13.28 22.96
C LEU A 121 68.25 12.64 24.19
N THR A 122 69.45 13.09 24.53
CA THR A 122 70.14 12.70 25.76
C THR A 122 69.45 13.35 26.96
N ILE A 123 68.74 12.55 27.75
CA ILE A 123 68.06 12.94 28.99
C ILE A 123 69.04 12.88 30.15
N LEU A 124 69.78 11.78 30.26
CA LEU A 124 70.90 11.63 31.19
C LEU A 124 72.16 11.36 30.36
N ASP A 125 73.20 12.13 30.65
CA ASP A 125 74.47 12.17 29.91
C ASP A 125 75.56 11.50 30.76
N ASP A 126 76.09 10.38 30.28
CA ASP A 126 77.09 9.56 30.97
C ASP A 126 78.54 10.01 30.68
N THR A 127 78.71 11.18 30.07
CA THR A 127 80.04 11.78 29.87
C THR A 127 80.71 12.07 31.21
N VAL A 128 81.92 11.54 31.40
CA VAL A 128 82.70 11.75 32.62
C VAL A 128 83.08 13.23 32.77
N THR A 129 82.71 13.85 33.89
CA THR A 129 83.15 15.19 34.27
C THR A 129 84.31 15.10 35.26
N ASN A 130 85.20 16.09 35.25
CA ASN A 130 86.32 16.20 36.21
C ASN A 130 86.10 17.34 37.21
N THR A 131 84.85 17.75 37.44
CA THR A 131 84.47 18.89 38.30
C THR A 131 83.77 18.45 39.58
N GLY A 132 83.54 17.15 39.77
CA GLY A 132 82.72 16.58 40.85
C GLY A 132 81.21 16.64 40.63
N ASP A 133 80.77 17.51 39.74
CA ASP A 133 79.37 17.65 39.34
C ASP A 133 79.15 17.08 37.94
N ALA A 134 78.25 16.11 37.84
CA ALA A 134 77.77 15.63 36.54
C ALA A 134 76.66 16.54 36.02
N LYS A 135 76.40 16.50 34.71
CA LYS A 135 75.38 17.32 34.07
C LYS A 135 73.98 17.00 34.62
N ASP A 136 73.18 18.03 34.85
CA ASP A 136 71.80 17.85 35.31
C ASP A 136 70.92 17.17 34.24
N PRO A 137 69.92 16.37 34.64
CA PRO A 137 69.06 15.67 33.71
C PRO A 137 68.23 16.67 32.89
N ALA A 138 68.08 16.39 31.60
CA ALA A 138 67.12 17.10 30.76
C ALA A 138 65.69 16.63 31.07
N LYS A 139 64.70 17.39 30.58
CA LYS A 139 63.29 16.98 30.69
C LYS A 139 62.95 15.97 29.60
N ILE A 140 62.21 14.92 29.97
CA ILE A 140 61.59 14.01 29.00
C ILE A 140 60.62 14.83 28.13
N PRO A 141 60.67 14.70 26.80
CA PRO A 141 59.77 15.43 25.90
C PRO A 141 58.31 15.01 26.13
N ILE A 142 57.40 15.98 25.97
CA ILE A 142 55.97 15.71 26.02
C ILE A 142 55.56 14.94 24.76
N ALA A 143 54.85 13.84 24.93
CA ALA A 143 54.33 13.05 23.82
C ALA A 143 53.32 13.88 22.98
N PRO A 144 53.39 13.82 21.64
CA PRO A 144 52.41 14.48 20.79
C PRO A 144 51.03 13.81 20.92
N VAL A 145 49.98 14.57 20.61
CA VAL A 145 48.63 14.01 20.47
C VAL A 145 48.62 13.04 19.30
N CYS A 146 48.13 11.82 19.53
CA CYS A 146 48.00 10.81 18.49
C CYS A 146 47.00 11.25 17.41
N GLY A 147 47.20 10.81 16.16
CA GLY A 147 46.32 11.19 15.05
C GLY A 147 44.89 10.64 15.19
N ASN A 148 43.93 11.31 14.54
CA ASN A 148 42.50 10.97 14.61
C ASN A 148 42.17 9.52 14.21
N ASN A 149 43.00 8.89 13.38
CA ASN A 149 42.76 7.54 12.86
C ASN A 149 43.57 6.45 13.56
N VAL A 150 44.27 6.77 14.66
CA VAL A 150 45.07 5.79 15.41
C VAL A 150 44.19 4.67 15.97
N PHE A 151 42.99 5.01 16.44
CA PHE A 151 41.97 4.06 16.91
C PHE A 151 40.71 4.17 16.06
N PHE A 152 40.80 3.81 14.79
CA PHE A 152 39.69 3.92 13.85
C PHE A 152 39.29 2.58 13.25
N ARG A 153 37.98 2.34 13.21
CA ARG A 153 37.37 1.20 12.51
C ARG A 153 36.08 1.67 11.84
N ASN A 154 35.94 1.40 10.55
CA ASN A 154 34.76 1.72 9.76
C ASN A 154 33.94 0.45 9.44
N ASN A 155 32.81 0.64 8.74
CA ASN A 155 31.93 -0.43 8.26
C ASN A 155 31.41 -1.36 9.39
N ASN A 156 31.13 -0.79 10.56
CA ASN A 156 30.44 -1.51 11.62
C ASN A 156 28.92 -1.51 11.34
N THR A 157 28.29 -2.68 11.40
CA THR A 157 26.84 -2.84 11.20
C THR A 157 26.14 -2.84 12.55
N ILE A 158 25.03 -2.09 12.66
CA ILE A 158 24.14 -2.18 13.82
C ILE A 158 23.24 -3.41 13.61
N PRO A 159 23.19 -4.37 14.54
CA PRO A 159 22.32 -5.54 14.40
C PRO A 159 20.83 -5.17 14.33
N ASP A 160 20.05 -5.91 13.53
CA ASP A 160 18.62 -5.64 13.32
C ASP A 160 17.76 -5.82 14.58
N ASN A 161 18.27 -6.48 15.62
CA ASN A 161 17.54 -6.65 16.89
C ASN A 161 17.75 -5.50 17.88
N ILE A 162 18.54 -4.47 17.51
CA ILE A 162 18.77 -3.32 18.39
C ILE A 162 17.57 -2.37 18.33
N LEU A 163 16.94 -2.18 19.48
CA LEU A 163 15.78 -1.31 19.64
C LEU A 163 16.12 0.16 19.38
N ASN A 164 15.12 0.89 18.89
CA ASN A 164 15.18 2.34 18.75
C ASN A 164 15.45 2.99 20.11
N GLY A 165 16.31 4.00 20.12
CA GLY A 165 16.66 4.73 21.33
C GLY A 165 18.12 5.20 21.36
N ILE A 166 18.50 5.79 22.49
CA ILE A 166 19.87 6.28 22.73
C ILE A 166 20.62 5.20 23.51
N HIS A 167 21.69 4.69 22.90
CA HIS A 167 22.57 3.68 23.49
C HIS A 167 23.85 4.35 23.96
N GLY A 168 24.07 4.34 25.28
CA GLY A 168 25.27 4.92 25.90
C GLY A 168 26.54 4.15 25.52
N SER A 169 27.65 4.89 25.41
CA SER A 169 28.97 4.32 25.11
C SER A 169 29.89 4.44 26.31
N SER A 170 30.77 3.46 26.49
CA SER A 170 31.89 3.50 27.43
C SER A 170 33.12 2.86 26.79
N GLY A 171 34.30 3.07 27.36
CA GLY A 171 35.50 2.44 26.82
C GLY A 171 36.73 2.61 27.69
N SER A 172 37.74 1.82 27.38
CA SER A 172 39.06 1.87 28.00
C SER A 172 40.16 1.86 26.95
N ILE A 173 41.29 2.48 27.26
CA ILE A 173 42.51 2.43 26.48
C ILE A 173 43.55 1.58 27.23
N CYS A 174 44.08 0.59 26.54
CA CYS A 174 45.14 -0.29 27.02
C CYS A 174 46.46 0.23 26.48
N TYR A 175 47.42 0.43 27.38
CA TYR A 175 48.80 0.74 27.06
C TYR A 175 49.67 -0.46 27.36
N LYS A 176 50.65 -0.70 26.49
CA LYS A 176 51.65 -1.74 26.64
C LYS A 176 53.01 -1.15 26.96
N ARG A 177 53.72 -1.76 27.91
CA ARG A 177 55.07 -1.35 28.29
C ARG A 177 56.07 -1.62 27.16
N VAL A 178 56.98 -0.67 26.93
CA VAL A 178 58.15 -0.84 26.06
C VAL A 178 59.19 -1.73 26.77
N THR A 179 60.05 -2.41 26.01
CA THR A 179 61.01 -3.38 26.56
C THR A 179 62.06 -2.77 27.48
N ASP A 180 62.55 -1.58 27.14
CA ASP A 180 63.64 -0.90 27.85
C ASP A 180 63.11 -0.24 29.13
N THR A 181 63.42 -0.86 30.28
CA THR A 181 62.89 -0.49 31.60
C THR A 181 63.94 -0.69 32.68
N ILE A 182 63.82 0.07 33.77
CA ILE A 182 64.61 -0.10 34.99
C ILE A 182 63.66 -0.17 36.18
N ASN A 183 63.79 -1.23 36.97
CA ASN A 183 62.99 -1.47 38.19
C ASN A 183 61.48 -1.22 37.99
N PRO A 184 60.81 -1.94 37.05
CA PRO A 184 59.41 -1.68 36.74
C PRO A 184 58.48 -1.91 37.95
N VAL A 185 57.47 -1.06 38.11
CA VAL A 185 56.49 -1.12 39.20
C VAL A 185 55.06 -1.37 38.70
N TYR A 186 54.78 -1.06 37.43
CA TYR A 186 53.49 -1.32 36.80
C TYR A 186 53.45 -2.70 36.13
N GLU A 187 52.23 -3.21 35.89
CA GLU A 187 52.05 -4.38 35.03
C GLU A 187 52.47 -4.08 33.58
N SER A 188 52.71 -5.13 32.78
CA SER A 188 53.11 -4.95 31.38
C SER A 188 52.03 -4.30 30.51
N GLU A 189 50.78 -4.35 30.96
CA GLU A 189 49.64 -3.68 30.36
C GLU A 189 48.93 -2.84 31.44
N ILE A 190 48.57 -1.61 31.10
CA ILE A 190 47.81 -0.72 31.98
C ILE A 190 46.59 -0.16 31.24
N ASP A 191 45.44 -0.22 31.90
CA ASP A 191 44.17 0.26 31.35
C ASP A 191 43.72 1.56 32.00
N TYR A 192 43.30 2.52 31.17
CA TYR A 192 42.64 3.74 31.62
C TYR A 192 41.24 3.86 31.03
N SER A 193 40.28 4.26 31.85
CA SER A 193 38.92 4.55 31.38
C SER A 193 38.90 5.82 30.53
N ILE A 194 38.14 5.81 29.44
CA ILE A 194 37.94 6.98 28.59
C ILE A 194 36.81 7.82 29.22
N PRO A 195 37.07 9.09 29.63
CA PRO A 195 36.10 9.86 30.41
C PRO A 195 34.77 10.15 29.71
N SER A 196 34.78 10.28 28.38
CA SER A 196 33.59 10.60 27.60
C SER A 196 33.66 9.99 26.21
N ILE A 197 32.59 9.29 25.83
CA ILE A 197 32.36 8.75 24.49
C ILE A 197 30.93 9.09 24.09
N ASN A 198 30.73 9.53 22.84
CA ASN A 198 29.41 9.84 22.32
C ASN A 198 28.50 8.60 22.31
N SER A 199 27.22 8.79 22.61
CA SER A 199 26.20 7.75 22.46
C SER A 199 25.88 7.50 20.98
N VAL A 200 25.19 6.38 20.73
CA VAL A 200 24.67 6.02 19.41
C VAL A 200 23.14 6.04 19.47
N THR A 201 22.50 6.81 18.59
CA THR A 201 21.05 6.80 18.44
C THR A 201 20.67 5.83 17.34
N VAL A 202 19.85 4.83 17.68
CA VAL A 202 19.28 3.88 16.73
C VAL A 202 17.85 4.29 16.44
N HIS A 203 17.52 4.39 15.16
CA HIS A 203 16.16 4.63 14.69
C HIS A 203 15.97 3.93 13.35
N THR A 204 15.14 2.90 13.32
CA THR A 204 14.83 2.11 12.12
C THR A 204 13.57 2.69 11.47
N PRO A 205 13.71 3.41 10.34
CA PRO A 205 12.59 4.13 9.76
C PRO A 205 11.70 3.22 8.94
N VAL A 206 10.39 3.43 9.03
CA VAL A 206 9.35 2.85 8.18
C VAL A 206 8.35 3.91 7.78
N VAL A 207 7.76 3.75 6.60
CA VAL A 207 6.72 4.62 6.05
C VAL A 207 5.56 3.76 5.59
N CYS A 208 4.34 4.25 5.73
CA CYS A 208 3.13 3.61 5.21
C CYS A 208 2.48 4.56 4.22
N ASN A 209 2.98 4.51 2.99
CA ASN A 209 2.48 5.28 1.87
C ASN A 209 1.68 4.34 0.97
N VAL A 210 0.38 4.55 0.84
CA VAL A 210 -0.51 3.59 0.17
C VAL A 210 -1.36 4.28 -0.89
N ASN A 211 -1.71 3.52 -1.92
CA ASN A 211 -2.69 3.91 -2.92
C ASN A 211 -3.74 2.80 -3.04
N PHE A 212 -5.02 3.17 -3.03
CA PHE A 212 -6.12 2.26 -3.33
C PHE A 212 -6.76 2.73 -4.63
N TYR A 213 -6.78 1.87 -5.65
CA TYR A 213 -7.30 2.25 -6.95
C TYR A 213 -8.83 2.32 -6.92
N ASP A 214 -9.34 3.51 -7.27
CA ASP A 214 -10.77 3.82 -7.27
C ASP A 214 -11.47 3.29 -8.52
N ASP A 215 -12.47 2.42 -8.32
CA ASP A 215 -13.27 1.81 -9.38
C ASP A 215 -14.48 2.67 -9.77
N LYS A 216 -14.45 3.99 -9.48
CA LYS A 216 -15.52 4.96 -9.71
C LYS A 216 -16.20 4.90 -11.08
N GLU A 217 -15.49 4.58 -12.17
CA GLU A 217 -16.06 4.48 -13.53
C GLU A 217 -17.04 3.30 -13.70
N ASN A 218 -17.19 2.49 -12.66
CA ASN A 218 -18.06 1.33 -12.57
C ASN A 218 -19.13 1.50 -11.49
N ASP A 219 -19.11 2.64 -10.80
CA ASP A 219 -20.07 2.99 -9.76
C ASP A 219 -21.40 3.36 -10.40
N GLN A 220 -22.39 2.51 -10.18
CA GLN A 220 -23.74 2.70 -10.71
C GLN A 220 -24.67 3.40 -9.70
N SER A 221 -24.13 3.88 -8.57
CA SER A 221 -24.93 4.56 -7.56
C SER A 221 -25.51 5.87 -8.11
N LEU A 222 -26.79 6.11 -7.86
CA LEU A 222 -27.44 7.39 -8.20
C LEU A 222 -26.92 8.55 -7.34
N ASN A 223 -26.51 8.26 -6.11
CA ASN A 223 -25.94 9.20 -5.16
C ASN A 223 -24.57 8.67 -4.66
N PRO A 224 -23.49 8.82 -5.44
CA PRO A 224 -22.17 8.34 -5.04
C PRO A 224 -21.56 9.15 -3.89
N ASP A 225 -20.72 8.52 -3.08
CA ASP A 225 -19.95 9.17 -2.01
C ASP A 225 -18.57 9.60 -2.54
N GLU A 226 -18.36 10.90 -2.69
CA GLU A 226 -17.11 11.49 -3.18
C GLU A 226 -15.96 11.45 -2.15
N SER A 227 -16.25 11.10 -0.89
CA SER A 227 -15.24 11.06 0.19
C SER A 227 -14.56 9.70 0.34
N ARG A 228 -14.99 8.70 -0.44
CA ARG A 228 -14.56 7.30 -0.33
C ARG A 228 -14.12 6.75 -1.67
N ILE A 229 -13.16 5.83 -1.63
CA ILE A 229 -12.76 5.04 -2.79
C ILE A 229 -13.86 4.01 -3.08
N THR A 230 -14.36 3.95 -4.31
CA THR A 230 -15.37 2.96 -4.69
C THR A 230 -14.71 1.64 -5.05
N VAL A 231 -15.27 0.55 -4.52
CA VAL A 231 -14.92 -0.81 -4.90
C VAL A 231 -16.19 -1.58 -5.24
N VAL A 232 -16.24 -2.17 -6.43
CA VAL A 232 -17.46 -2.82 -6.95
C VAL A 232 -17.37 -4.32 -6.78
N LEU A 233 -18.47 -4.94 -6.31
CA LEU A 233 -18.55 -6.39 -6.11
C LEU A 233 -18.37 -7.18 -7.41
N GLY A 234 -17.65 -8.30 -7.32
CA GLY A 234 -17.42 -9.21 -8.46
C GLY A 234 -16.42 -8.67 -9.49
N ARG A 235 -15.66 -7.63 -9.16
CA ARG A 235 -14.68 -6.98 -10.04
C ARG A 235 -13.28 -6.96 -9.43
N PRO A 236 -12.23 -6.92 -10.30
CA PRO A 236 -10.89 -6.62 -9.86
C PRO A 236 -10.74 -5.17 -9.42
N SER A 237 -9.83 -4.94 -8.49
CA SER A 237 -9.26 -3.66 -8.12
C SER A 237 -7.77 -3.86 -7.82
N LYS A 238 -7.07 -2.80 -7.39
CA LYS A 238 -5.65 -2.84 -7.06
C LYS A 238 -5.37 -2.02 -5.82
N ILE A 239 -4.37 -2.43 -5.07
CA ILE A 239 -3.78 -1.63 -4.00
C ILE A 239 -2.27 -1.56 -4.20
N ALA A 240 -1.67 -0.47 -3.78
CA ALA A 240 -0.23 -0.29 -3.73
C ALA A 240 0.18 0.08 -2.31
N LEU A 241 1.19 -0.61 -1.78
CA LEU A 241 1.84 -0.23 -0.52
C LEU A 241 3.30 0.09 -0.85
N TYR A 242 3.73 1.31 -0.57
CA TYR A 242 5.07 1.77 -0.87
C TYR A 242 5.88 1.90 0.41
N THR A 243 7.09 1.36 0.35
CA THR A 243 8.15 1.53 1.36
C THR A 243 8.91 2.85 1.17
N THR A 244 8.52 3.64 0.19
CA THR A 244 9.11 4.94 -0.13
C THR A 244 8.15 6.06 0.23
N GLY A 245 8.62 7.04 1.02
CA GLY A 245 7.78 8.15 1.45
C GLY A 245 8.59 9.27 2.11
N THR A 246 7.88 10.27 2.63
CA THR A 246 8.48 11.34 3.42
C THR A 246 8.80 10.83 4.82
N HIS A 247 9.99 11.14 5.32
CA HIS A 247 10.43 10.83 6.69
C HIS A 247 11.36 11.96 7.18
N LEU A 248 11.94 11.81 8.37
CA LEU A 248 12.98 12.67 8.93
C LEU A 248 14.26 12.64 8.08
N ASP A 249 14.95 13.77 8.01
CA ASP A 249 16.28 13.89 7.40
C ASP A 249 17.38 13.34 8.33
N ILE A 250 17.42 12.02 8.49
CA ILE A 250 18.40 11.33 9.34
C ILE A 250 19.66 11.01 8.52
N PRO A 251 20.84 11.51 8.92
CA PRO A 251 22.09 11.19 8.23
C PRO A 251 22.33 9.68 8.14
N GLY A 252 22.66 9.19 6.96
CA GLY A 252 22.92 7.76 6.69
C GLY A 252 21.70 6.95 6.24
N TYR A 253 20.48 7.51 6.36
CA TYR A 253 19.25 6.85 5.92
C TYR A 253 18.73 7.41 4.58
N ASN A 254 18.88 8.72 4.34
CA ASN A 254 18.46 9.38 3.11
C ASN A 254 19.67 9.83 2.28
N ASN A 255 19.66 9.52 0.98
CA ASN A 255 20.72 9.94 0.05
C ASN A 255 20.50 11.36 -0.50
N THR A 256 19.29 11.91 -0.33
CA THR A 256 18.93 13.26 -0.79
C THR A 256 18.24 14.02 0.35
N PRO A 257 18.86 15.05 0.95
CA PRO A 257 18.20 15.86 1.97
C PRO A 257 16.87 16.42 1.48
N GLY A 258 15.79 16.24 2.25
CA GLY A 258 14.43 16.62 1.88
C GLY A 258 13.76 15.76 0.80
N GLY A 259 14.42 14.68 0.35
CA GLY A 259 13.89 13.71 -0.60
C GLY A 259 13.11 12.56 0.06
N SER A 260 12.43 11.75 -0.77
CA SER A 260 11.76 10.55 -0.27
C SER A 260 12.78 9.50 0.21
N MET A 261 12.55 8.96 1.40
CA MET A 261 13.35 7.87 1.97
C MET A 261 12.81 6.53 1.49
N ASP A 262 13.70 5.65 1.05
CA ASP A 262 13.41 4.24 0.79
C ASP A 262 13.65 3.42 2.06
N CYS A 263 12.56 3.04 2.70
CA CYS A 263 12.57 2.28 3.94
C CYS A 263 12.58 0.76 3.71
N ARG A 264 12.61 0.25 2.46
CA ARG A 264 12.43 -1.18 2.19
C ARG A 264 13.38 -2.09 2.96
N LYS A 265 14.65 -1.69 3.07
CA LYS A 265 15.68 -2.46 3.80
C LYS A 265 15.47 -2.46 5.32
N TYR A 266 14.62 -1.58 5.83
CA TYR A 266 14.28 -1.42 7.25
C TYR A 266 12.88 -1.95 7.59
N THR A 267 12.07 -2.31 6.58
CA THR A 267 10.74 -2.88 6.75
C THR A 267 10.82 -4.42 6.79
N ALA A 268 10.40 -5.03 7.89
CA ALA A 268 10.25 -6.49 7.99
C ALA A 268 8.98 -6.99 7.29
N GLU A 269 7.85 -6.34 7.55
CA GLU A 269 6.54 -6.77 7.05
C GLU A 269 5.72 -5.57 6.58
N ARG A 270 4.95 -5.80 5.52
CA ARG A 270 3.95 -4.88 4.99
C ARG A 270 2.62 -5.59 4.99
N GLN A 271 1.62 -4.99 5.60
CA GLN A 271 0.37 -5.68 5.87
C GLN A 271 -0.83 -4.80 5.53
N VAL A 272 -1.90 -5.48 5.12
CA VAL A 272 -3.21 -4.89 4.88
C VAL A 272 -4.26 -5.67 5.67
N LEU A 273 -5.23 -4.95 6.22
CA LEU A 273 -6.39 -5.48 6.94
C LEU A 273 -7.64 -5.01 6.21
N PHE A 274 -8.30 -5.93 5.51
CA PHE A 274 -9.59 -5.65 4.88
C PHE A 274 -10.71 -5.95 5.88
N PRO A 275 -11.65 -5.02 6.12
CA PRO A 275 -12.82 -5.26 6.98
C PRO A 275 -13.93 -6.05 6.24
N PHE A 276 -13.58 -6.69 5.14
CA PHE A 276 -14.42 -7.54 4.31
C PHE A 276 -13.53 -8.59 3.62
N ASP A 277 -14.16 -9.67 3.16
CA ASP A 277 -13.47 -10.75 2.46
C ASP A 277 -12.88 -10.26 1.13
N VAL A 278 -11.69 -10.74 0.78
CA VAL A 278 -11.05 -10.38 -0.49
C VAL A 278 -10.22 -11.53 -1.04
N TYR A 279 -10.06 -11.58 -2.35
CA TYR A 279 -9.01 -12.38 -2.96
C TYR A 279 -7.81 -11.49 -3.24
N ALA A 280 -6.64 -11.80 -2.66
CA ALA A 280 -5.44 -10.95 -2.74
C ALA A 280 -4.34 -11.56 -3.63
N GLY A 281 -3.78 -10.75 -4.51
CA GLY A 281 -2.80 -11.17 -5.52
C GLY A 281 -3.41 -11.83 -6.75
N THR A 282 -4.66 -11.50 -7.08
CA THR A 282 -5.42 -12.01 -8.24
C THR A 282 -6.48 -11.00 -8.67
N ASP A 283 -6.76 -10.95 -9.98
CA ASP A 283 -7.78 -10.10 -10.61
C ASP A 283 -9.15 -10.82 -10.76
N LYS A 284 -9.24 -12.05 -10.26
CA LYS A 284 -10.42 -12.90 -10.36
C LYS A 284 -10.60 -13.77 -9.11
N PRO A 285 -11.80 -14.33 -8.88
CA PRO A 285 -12.03 -15.25 -7.78
C PRO A 285 -11.06 -16.44 -7.81
N ASP A 286 -10.30 -16.61 -6.72
CA ASP A 286 -9.34 -17.71 -6.54
C ASP A 286 -9.29 -18.12 -5.05
N PRO A 287 -9.89 -19.26 -4.66
CA PRO A 287 -9.89 -19.74 -3.29
C PRO A 287 -8.51 -19.88 -2.65
N SER A 288 -7.45 -20.10 -3.43
CA SER A 288 -6.08 -20.20 -2.91
C SER A 288 -5.49 -18.85 -2.47
N ARG A 289 -6.16 -17.75 -2.85
CA ARG A 289 -5.79 -16.37 -2.58
C ARG A 289 -6.77 -15.67 -1.64
N PHE A 290 -7.64 -16.43 -0.99
CA PHE A 290 -8.66 -15.90 -0.09
C PHE A 290 -8.03 -15.31 1.18
N VAL A 291 -8.49 -14.11 1.54
CA VAL A 291 -8.19 -13.43 2.79
C VAL A 291 -9.53 -13.16 3.46
N GLU A 292 -9.75 -13.80 4.61
CA GLU A 292 -10.91 -13.55 5.45
C GLU A 292 -10.88 -12.11 5.97
N LYS A 293 -12.05 -11.48 6.06
CA LYS A 293 -12.21 -10.18 6.71
C LYS A 293 -11.53 -10.12 8.09
N ASP A 294 -11.09 -8.93 8.47
CA ASP A 294 -10.46 -8.63 9.75
C ASP A 294 -9.19 -9.47 10.04
N THR A 295 -8.54 -9.97 8.98
CA THR A 295 -7.26 -10.69 9.07
C THR A 295 -6.12 -9.89 8.43
N TRP A 296 -5.03 -9.71 9.17
CA TRP A 296 -3.82 -9.07 8.62
C TRP A 296 -3.20 -9.97 7.55
N HIS A 297 -3.12 -9.46 6.32
CA HIS A 297 -2.48 -10.13 5.20
C HIS A 297 -1.13 -9.51 4.89
N THR A 298 -0.06 -10.31 4.94
CA THR A 298 1.30 -9.86 4.62
C THR A 298 1.54 -9.86 3.12
N ILE A 299 1.92 -8.70 2.59
CA ILE A 299 2.40 -8.54 1.23
C ILE A 299 3.92 -8.78 1.22
N PRO A 300 4.44 -9.71 0.42
CA PRO A 300 5.88 -10.00 0.40
C PRO A 300 6.73 -8.78 0.02
N ILE A 301 7.83 -8.56 0.72
CA ILE A 301 8.70 -7.38 0.50
C ILE A 301 9.44 -7.40 -0.86
N ASN A 302 9.61 -8.59 -1.46
CA ASN A 302 10.40 -8.82 -2.67
C ASN A 302 9.55 -8.90 -3.95
N VAL A 303 8.24 -8.58 -3.89
CA VAL A 303 7.37 -8.51 -5.06
C VAL A 303 7.02 -7.05 -5.39
N SER A 304 6.25 -6.86 -6.46
CA SER A 304 5.68 -5.56 -6.82
C SER A 304 4.98 -4.89 -5.64
N ASP A 305 5.11 -3.57 -5.54
CA ASP A 305 4.40 -2.78 -4.53
C ASP A 305 2.89 -2.74 -4.78
N GLU A 306 2.51 -2.91 -6.04
CA GLU A 306 1.13 -3.07 -6.47
C GLU A 306 0.72 -4.54 -6.45
N ILE A 307 -0.47 -4.81 -5.91
CA ILE A 307 -1.11 -6.10 -5.94
C ILE A 307 -2.55 -5.99 -6.46
N ASP A 308 -2.93 -6.97 -7.27
CA ASP A 308 -4.31 -7.14 -7.70
C ASP A 308 -5.16 -7.68 -6.55
N ILE A 309 -6.39 -7.21 -6.45
CA ILE A 309 -7.40 -7.76 -5.56
C ILE A 309 -8.69 -8.01 -6.34
N CYS A 310 -9.48 -8.98 -5.92
CA CYS A 310 -10.82 -9.19 -6.45
C CYS A 310 -11.82 -9.24 -5.29
N ILE A 311 -12.89 -8.44 -5.38
CA ILE A 311 -13.92 -8.42 -4.33
C ILE A 311 -14.95 -9.51 -4.60
N PRO A 312 -15.13 -10.47 -3.68
CA PRO A 312 -16.15 -11.51 -3.83
C PRO A 312 -17.57 -10.94 -3.88
N ALA A 313 -18.45 -11.58 -4.65
CA ALA A 313 -19.85 -11.13 -4.81
C ALA A 313 -20.66 -11.13 -3.50
N TRP A 314 -20.31 -11.99 -2.53
CA TRP A 314 -21.03 -12.14 -1.26
C TRP A 314 -20.64 -11.11 -0.19
N VAL A 315 -19.64 -10.28 -0.44
CA VAL A 315 -19.28 -9.21 0.49
C VAL A 315 -20.48 -8.27 0.65
N PRO A 316 -20.91 -7.96 1.89
CA PRO A 316 -21.97 -6.99 2.09
C PRO A 316 -21.60 -5.61 1.54
N GLU A 317 -22.54 -4.96 0.87
CA GLU A 317 -22.38 -3.56 0.46
C GLU A 317 -22.36 -2.66 1.70
N GLY A 318 -21.54 -1.60 1.68
CA GLY A 318 -21.40 -0.73 2.83
C GLY A 318 -20.18 0.17 2.81
N ASP A 319 -20.04 0.91 3.91
CA ASP A 319 -18.95 1.83 4.16
C ASP A 319 -17.91 1.15 5.06
N TYR A 320 -16.66 1.16 4.64
CA TYR A 320 -15.58 0.43 5.28
C TYR A 320 -14.32 1.28 5.42
N THR A 321 -13.37 0.83 6.24
CA THR A 321 -12.04 1.41 6.38
C THR A 321 -11.00 0.32 6.30
N VAL A 322 -10.20 0.32 5.23
CA VAL A 322 -9.08 -0.62 5.05
C VAL A 322 -7.86 -0.07 5.78
N LYS A 323 -7.20 -0.91 6.57
CA LYS A 323 -6.02 -0.51 7.33
C LYS A 323 -4.76 -1.09 6.71
N PHE A 324 -3.69 -0.33 6.74
CA PHE A 324 -2.38 -0.70 6.23
C PHE A 324 -1.33 -0.43 7.29
N ARG A 325 -0.30 -1.27 7.36
CA ARG A 325 0.85 -1.00 8.21
C ARG A 325 2.15 -1.54 7.64
N GLU A 326 3.24 -0.86 7.97
CA GLU A 326 4.61 -1.31 7.75
C GLU A 326 5.33 -1.43 9.09
N ILE A 327 6.01 -2.55 9.31
CA ILE A 327 6.64 -2.93 10.58
C ILE A 327 8.15 -2.91 10.40
N ALA A 328 8.86 -2.19 11.27
CA ALA A 328 10.32 -2.10 11.24
C ALA A 328 11.00 -3.46 11.57
N VAL A 329 12.18 -3.71 11.01
CA VAL A 329 12.96 -4.96 11.26
C VAL A 329 13.34 -5.17 12.73
N ASN A 330 13.45 -4.09 13.49
CA ASN A 330 13.76 -4.13 14.92
C ASN A 330 12.53 -3.98 15.83
N ALA A 331 11.32 -4.09 15.26
CA ALA A 331 10.09 -3.91 16.01
C ALA A 331 9.93 -4.99 17.10
N PRO A 332 9.77 -4.62 18.39
CA PRO A 332 9.50 -5.58 19.45
C PRO A 332 8.04 -6.08 19.44
N GLY A 333 7.17 -5.41 18.69
CA GLY A 333 5.73 -5.61 18.64
C GLY A 333 5.07 -4.64 17.66
N THR A 334 3.74 -4.64 17.63
CA THR A 334 2.94 -3.79 16.72
C THR A 334 2.11 -2.72 17.43
N ASP A 335 2.33 -2.53 18.73
CA ASP A 335 1.61 -1.62 19.62
C ASP A 335 2.12 -0.17 19.56
N LYS A 336 3.36 0.03 19.10
CA LYS A 336 3.99 1.35 18.99
C LYS A 336 3.96 1.84 17.56
N GLU A 337 2.82 2.41 17.20
CA GLU A 337 2.51 2.82 15.84
C GLU A 337 2.30 4.33 15.69
N GLN A 338 2.57 4.83 14.48
CA GLN A 338 2.34 6.21 14.10
C GLN A 338 1.76 6.28 12.70
N GLN A 339 0.88 7.24 12.46
CA GLN A 339 0.29 7.42 11.14
C GLN A 339 1.35 7.88 10.12
N HIS A 340 1.33 7.28 8.93
CA HIS A 340 2.17 7.54 7.76
C HIS A 340 3.67 7.24 7.88
N ALA A 341 4.30 7.53 9.02
CA ALA A 341 5.73 7.28 9.24
C ALA A 341 6.06 7.27 10.73
N ASN A 342 6.99 6.41 11.16
CA ASN A 342 7.45 6.37 12.56
C ASN A 342 8.45 7.49 12.87
N THR A 343 8.07 8.75 12.72
CA THR A 343 8.97 9.89 12.99
C THR A 343 9.32 10.07 14.46
N ASP A 344 8.51 9.57 15.39
CA ASP A 344 8.87 9.47 16.81
C ASP A 344 9.70 8.20 17.03
N ILE A 345 10.88 8.36 17.65
CA ILE A 345 11.82 7.28 17.93
C ILE A 345 11.22 6.13 18.76
N SER A 346 10.16 6.40 19.53
CA SER A 346 9.45 5.40 20.31
C SER A 346 8.61 4.44 19.46
N ASN A 347 8.29 4.80 18.21
CA ASN A 347 7.44 4.03 17.30
C ASN A 347 8.24 3.12 16.36
N TYR A 348 7.66 1.97 16.04
CA TYR A 348 8.25 0.93 15.19
C TYR A 348 7.35 0.55 14.00
N VAL A 349 6.10 1.01 14.01
CA VAL A 349 5.11 0.73 12.97
C VAL A 349 4.62 2.04 12.38
N ALA A 350 4.55 2.10 11.05
CA ALA A 350 3.83 3.16 10.35
C ALA A 350 2.49 2.59 9.88
N TYR A 351 1.38 3.32 10.06
CA TYR A 351 0.06 2.87 9.59
C TYR A 351 -0.66 3.91 8.73
N CYS A 352 -1.62 3.45 7.92
CA CYS A 352 -2.52 4.29 7.15
C CYS A 352 -3.91 3.65 7.11
N GLU A 353 -4.94 4.47 6.98
CA GLU A 353 -6.33 4.03 6.86
C GLU A 353 -6.95 4.67 5.63
N ILE A 354 -7.62 3.86 4.80
CA ILE A 354 -8.29 4.33 3.58
C ILE A 354 -9.79 4.02 3.68
N PRO A 355 -10.66 5.04 3.67
CA PRO A 355 -12.10 4.83 3.64
C PRO A 355 -12.53 4.36 2.25
N VAL A 356 -13.28 3.26 2.22
CA VAL A 356 -13.79 2.67 0.99
C VAL A 356 -15.31 2.47 1.04
N LYS A 357 -15.94 2.44 -0.12
CA LYS A 357 -17.36 2.11 -0.32
C LYS A 357 -17.45 0.84 -1.16
N VAL A 358 -18.01 -0.22 -0.60
CA VAL A 358 -18.34 -1.43 -1.36
C VAL A 358 -19.74 -1.29 -1.93
N THR A 359 -19.87 -1.36 -3.26
CA THR A 359 -21.13 -1.20 -3.98
C THR A 359 -21.44 -2.41 -4.86
N GLY A 360 -22.73 -2.73 -4.99
CA GLY A 360 -23.23 -3.73 -5.93
C GLY A 360 -23.24 -3.22 -7.36
N ARG A 361 -23.84 -4.01 -8.25
CA ARG A 361 -24.01 -3.64 -9.67
C ARG A 361 -25.20 -4.34 -10.32
N ILE A 362 -25.76 -3.72 -11.35
CA ILE A 362 -26.79 -4.23 -12.26
C ILE A 362 -26.26 -4.25 -13.69
N TYR A 363 -26.47 -5.32 -14.44
CA TYR A 363 -25.95 -5.50 -15.81
C TYR A 363 -26.67 -6.60 -16.60
N GLY A 364 -26.31 -6.79 -17.86
CA GLY A 364 -26.69 -7.94 -18.66
C GLY A 364 -28.14 -7.96 -19.11
N PHE A 365 -28.80 -6.80 -19.22
CA PHE A 365 -30.16 -6.72 -19.75
C PHE A 365 -30.21 -7.29 -21.18
N ARG A 366 -31.16 -8.19 -21.42
CA ARG A 366 -31.36 -8.78 -22.76
C ARG A 366 -32.79 -9.26 -22.95
N ILE A 367 -33.25 -9.24 -24.19
CA ILE A 367 -34.49 -9.93 -24.60
C ILE A 367 -34.19 -11.42 -24.76
N THR A 368 -35.01 -12.23 -24.11
CA THR A 368 -34.90 -13.69 -24.04
C THR A 368 -35.95 -14.41 -24.88
N ASP A 369 -37.04 -13.75 -25.22
CA ASP A 369 -38.10 -14.33 -26.05
C ASP A 369 -39.04 -13.25 -26.59
N VAL A 370 -39.73 -13.54 -27.69
CA VAL A 370 -40.82 -12.73 -28.24
C VAL A 370 -42.00 -13.65 -28.53
N SER A 371 -43.22 -13.26 -28.12
CA SER A 371 -44.41 -14.13 -28.24
C SER A 371 -45.04 -14.17 -29.63
N ASP A 372 -44.59 -13.31 -30.56
CA ASP A 372 -44.93 -13.44 -31.98
C ASP A 372 -44.36 -14.76 -32.52
N MET A 373 -45.27 -15.58 -33.08
CA MET A 373 -44.97 -16.91 -33.61
C MET A 373 -43.93 -16.91 -34.73
N LEU A 374 -43.70 -15.77 -35.40
CA LEU A 374 -42.63 -15.60 -36.39
C LEU A 374 -41.24 -15.69 -35.76
N TRP A 375 -41.08 -15.26 -34.51
CA TRP A 375 -39.81 -15.27 -33.78
C TRP A 375 -39.46 -16.62 -33.18
N ARG A 376 -40.38 -17.59 -33.23
CA ARG A 376 -40.16 -18.92 -32.65
C ARG A 376 -38.89 -19.57 -33.16
N ASP A 377 -38.58 -19.50 -34.45
CA ASP A 377 -37.38 -20.14 -35.02
C ASP A 377 -36.07 -19.38 -34.67
N VAL A 378 -36.18 -18.16 -34.12
CA VAL A 378 -35.02 -17.43 -33.55
C VAL A 378 -34.68 -17.98 -32.17
N PHE A 379 -35.69 -18.20 -31.34
CA PHE A 379 -35.53 -18.56 -29.93
C PHE A 379 -35.74 -20.04 -29.63
N ARG A 380 -36.20 -20.88 -30.58
CA ARG A 380 -36.42 -22.33 -30.41
C ARG A 380 -35.70 -23.15 -31.47
N VAL A 381 -35.18 -24.31 -31.04
CA VAL A 381 -34.43 -25.23 -31.91
C VAL A 381 -35.32 -25.90 -32.97
N SER A 382 -36.62 -26.02 -32.72
CA SER A 382 -37.61 -26.54 -33.67
C SER A 382 -39.03 -26.09 -33.27
N LYS A 383 -39.98 -26.24 -34.20
CA LYS A 383 -41.38 -25.81 -34.02
C LYS A 383 -42.12 -26.50 -32.88
N ASP A 384 -41.72 -27.73 -32.55
CA ASP A 384 -42.34 -28.60 -31.54
C ASP A 384 -41.53 -28.69 -30.23
N SER A 385 -40.52 -27.82 -30.07
CA SER A 385 -39.65 -27.81 -28.89
C SER A 385 -39.73 -26.50 -28.12
N ALA A 386 -39.71 -26.59 -26.79
CA ALA A 386 -39.51 -25.44 -25.90
C ALA A 386 -38.03 -25.09 -25.71
N THR A 387 -37.11 -25.97 -26.13
CA THR A 387 -35.66 -25.77 -25.97
C THR A 387 -35.19 -24.51 -26.66
N HIS A 388 -34.53 -23.65 -25.88
CA HIS A 388 -34.00 -22.38 -26.35
C HIS A 388 -32.81 -22.57 -27.31
N THR A 389 -32.68 -21.73 -28.34
CA THR A 389 -31.54 -21.79 -29.29
C THR A 389 -30.22 -21.31 -28.70
N GLY A 390 -30.29 -20.52 -27.62
CA GLY A 390 -29.16 -19.76 -27.09
C GLY A 390 -29.03 -18.36 -27.70
N ASN A 391 -29.92 -17.98 -28.63
CA ASN A 391 -29.95 -16.63 -29.19
C ASN A 391 -30.64 -15.66 -28.23
N TYR A 392 -29.95 -14.59 -27.86
CA TYR A 392 -30.48 -13.52 -27.00
C TYR A 392 -30.16 -12.18 -27.65
N TYR A 393 -31.01 -11.17 -27.45
CA TYR A 393 -30.73 -9.81 -27.93
C TYR A 393 -30.24 -8.96 -26.77
N TYR A 394 -28.94 -8.69 -26.76
CA TYR A 394 -28.26 -7.93 -25.71
C TYR A 394 -28.34 -6.42 -25.96
N VAL A 395 -28.15 -5.61 -24.92
CA VAL A 395 -28.00 -4.15 -25.07
C VAL A 395 -27.02 -3.80 -26.18
N GLY A 396 -25.85 -4.44 -26.23
CA GLY A 396 -24.87 -4.21 -27.28
C GLY A 396 -23.94 -5.39 -27.52
N SER A 397 -22.85 -5.15 -28.24
CA SER A 397 -21.90 -6.19 -28.66
C SER A 397 -20.86 -6.58 -27.60
N LYS A 398 -20.88 -5.92 -26.43
CA LYS A 398 -19.91 -6.13 -25.35
C LYS A 398 -20.55 -6.79 -24.12
N ASP A 399 -19.70 -7.33 -23.26
CA ASP A 399 -20.06 -7.82 -21.93
C ASP A 399 -20.11 -6.69 -20.89
N GLU A 400 -20.47 -7.06 -19.66
CA GLU A 400 -20.57 -6.14 -18.52
C GLU A 400 -19.22 -5.54 -18.12
N GLU A 401 -18.11 -6.12 -18.59
CA GLU A 401 -16.75 -5.62 -18.42
C GLU A 401 -16.29 -4.73 -19.57
N GLY A 402 -17.11 -4.59 -20.62
CA GLY A 402 -16.80 -3.81 -21.83
C GLY A 402 -15.95 -4.56 -22.85
N ASN A 403 -15.73 -5.87 -22.67
CA ASN A 403 -15.03 -6.73 -23.62
C ASN A 403 -15.99 -7.24 -24.70
N ASN A 404 -15.46 -7.60 -25.86
CA ASN A 404 -16.30 -8.10 -26.96
C ASN A 404 -16.93 -9.45 -26.60
N ARG A 405 -18.26 -9.55 -26.71
CA ARG A 405 -19.01 -10.79 -26.46
C ARG A 405 -18.90 -11.82 -27.59
N GLY A 406 -18.41 -11.41 -28.77
CA GLY A 406 -18.31 -12.26 -29.95
C GLY A 406 -19.67 -12.61 -30.59
N ILE A 407 -20.70 -11.79 -30.36
CA ILE A 407 -22.03 -11.97 -30.95
C ILE A 407 -22.17 -11.20 -32.28
N SER A 408 -23.05 -11.67 -33.15
CA SER A 408 -23.43 -10.92 -34.35
C SER A 408 -24.19 -9.64 -33.97
N PRO A 409 -23.93 -8.49 -34.64
CA PRO A 409 -24.66 -7.23 -34.38
C PRO A 409 -26.18 -7.33 -34.52
N VAL A 410 -26.69 -8.33 -35.26
CA VAL A 410 -28.15 -8.57 -35.36
C VAL A 410 -28.78 -8.87 -34.00
N PHE A 411 -28.03 -9.48 -33.08
CA PHE A 411 -28.46 -9.85 -31.72
C PHE A 411 -28.28 -8.71 -30.70
N THR A 412 -28.51 -7.48 -31.14
CA THR A 412 -28.41 -6.28 -30.27
C THR A 412 -29.73 -5.52 -30.22
N LEU A 413 -29.95 -4.79 -29.14
CA LEU A 413 -31.10 -3.90 -28.96
C LEU A 413 -30.88 -2.54 -29.64
N PRO A 414 -31.96 -1.81 -29.97
CA PRO A 414 -33.34 -2.25 -29.97
C PRO A 414 -33.65 -3.21 -31.13
N LEU A 415 -34.79 -3.91 -31.02
CA LEU A 415 -35.36 -4.64 -32.15
C LEU A 415 -36.01 -3.67 -33.15
N ILE A 416 -35.53 -3.68 -34.38
CA ILE A 416 -36.01 -2.90 -35.54
C ILE A 416 -36.16 -3.82 -36.75
N GLU A 417 -36.76 -3.37 -37.86
CA GLU A 417 -36.81 -4.21 -39.07
C GLU A 417 -35.38 -4.55 -39.52
N GLY A 418 -35.06 -5.84 -39.65
CA GLY A 418 -33.66 -6.31 -39.82
C GLY A 418 -33.13 -7.08 -38.64
N SER A 419 -33.72 -6.95 -37.45
CA SER A 419 -33.28 -7.67 -36.26
C SER A 419 -33.62 -9.17 -36.28
N HIS A 420 -34.57 -9.62 -37.08
CA HIS A 420 -34.91 -11.05 -37.10
C HIS A 420 -33.88 -11.86 -37.92
N LEU A 421 -33.24 -12.85 -37.28
CA LEU A 421 -32.16 -13.66 -37.87
C LEU A 421 -32.47 -14.26 -39.27
N LEU A 422 -33.66 -14.85 -39.45
CA LEU A 422 -34.04 -15.55 -40.69
C LEU A 422 -34.80 -14.69 -41.72
N TYR A 423 -35.53 -13.66 -41.26
CA TYR A 423 -36.42 -12.84 -42.08
C TYR A 423 -35.96 -11.40 -41.99
N GLN A 424 -35.08 -10.99 -42.90
CA GLN A 424 -34.41 -9.69 -42.82
C GLN A 424 -35.38 -8.51 -42.85
N ASN A 425 -36.58 -8.64 -43.40
CA ASN A 425 -37.59 -7.59 -43.38
C ASN A 425 -38.47 -7.59 -42.11
N ARG A 426 -38.02 -8.24 -41.04
CA ARG A 426 -38.73 -8.38 -39.76
C ARG A 426 -37.85 -7.93 -38.59
N GLY A 427 -38.49 -7.41 -37.57
CA GLY A 427 -37.90 -7.17 -36.25
C GLY A 427 -38.67 -6.16 -35.39
N VAL A 428 -39.45 -5.27 -36.02
CA VAL A 428 -40.45 -4.46 -35.29
C VAL A 428 -41.60 -5.36 -34.83
N LEU A 429 -42.08 -5.15 -33.60
CA LEU A 429 -43.19 -5.91 -33.03
C LEU A 429 -44.55 -5.30 -33.40
N LYS A 430 -45.59 -6.13 -33.42
CA LYS A 430 -46.98 -5.64 -33.46
C LYS A 430 -47.48 -5.43 -32.04
N THR A 431 -48.34 -4.45 -31.84
CA THR A 431 -48.99 -4.25 -30.54
C THR A 431 -49.75 -5.52 -30.14
N GLY A 432 -49.77 -5.84 -28.84
CA GLY A 432 -50.36 -7.06 -28.30
C GLY A 432 -49.41 -8.27 -28.27
N TYR A 433 -48.28 -8.26 -28.99
CA TYR A 433 -47.19 -9.22 -28.73
C TYR A 433 -46.30 -8.73 -27.60
N SER A 434 -45.79 -9.66 -26.82
CA SER A 434 -44.90 -9.44 -25.69
C SER A 434 -43.46 -9.85 -25.98
N PHE A 435 -42.54 -9.23 -25.26
CA PHE A 435 -41.16 -9.70 -25.15
C PHE A 435 -40.84 -10.02 -23.70
N LYS A 436 -40.03 -11.06 -23.50
CA LYS A 436 -39.48 -11.46 -22.20
C LYS A 436 -38.05 -10.98 -22.12
N PHE A 437 -37.60 -10.62 -20.92
CA PHE A 437 -36.25 -10.17 -20.68
C PHE A 437 -35.72 -10.71 -19.36
N ASP A 438 -34.40 -10.71 -19.23
CA ASP A 438 -33.71 -10.91 -17.96
C ASP A 438 -32.57 -9.89 -17.77
N LEU A 439 -32.14 -9.72 -16.52
CA LEU A 439 -30.96 -8.95 -16.13
C LEU A 439 -30.37 -9.51 -14.83
N ILE A 440 -29.16 -9.09 -14.47
CA ILE A 440 -28.44 -9.58 -13.30
C ILE A 440 -28.11 -8.43 -12.34
N THR A 441 -28.21 -8.69 -11.04
CA THR A 441 -27.64 -7.87 -9.97
C THR A 441 -26.61 -8.65 -9.15
N ILE A 442 -25.60 -7.95 -8.64
CA ILE A 442 -24.66 -8.44 -7.62
C ILE A 442 -24.78 -7.54 -6.40
N GLY A 443 -24.80 -8.15 -5.22
CA GLY A 443 -24.87 -7.47 -3.92
C GLY A 443 -26.12 -7.83 -3.13
N GLY A 444 -26.44 -7.01 -2.13
CA GLY A 444 -27.58 -7.15 -1.25
C GLY A 444 -28.91 -6.75 -1.88
N TYR A 445 -29.29 -7.37 -3.01
CA TYR A 445 -30.59 -7.23 -3.68
C TYR A 445 -31.43 -8.51 -3.56
N TYR A 446 -31.23 -9.25 -2.47
CA TYR A 446 -31.90 -10.51 -2.16
C TYR A 446 -32.91 -10.40 -0.99
N GLY A 447 -33.17 -9.20 -0.47
CA GLY A 447 -34.21 -8.95 0.51
C GLY A 447 -35.62 -9.10 -0.06
N ASN A 448 -36.61 -9.33 0.81
CA ASN A 448 -38.01 -9.54 0.41
C ASN A 448 -38.65 -8.28 -0.18
N ASN A 449 -38.15 -7.11 0.21
CA ASN A 449 -38.58 -5.80 -0.26
C ASN A 449 -37.54 -5.15 -1.19
N ASP A 450 -36.68 -5.95 -1.83
CA ASP A 450 -35.81 -5.45 -2.88
C ASP A 450 -36.47 -5.70 -4.23
N TYR A 451 -36.33 -4.73 -5.14
CA TYR A 451 -36.98 -4.75 -6.44
C TYR A 451 -36.04 -4.26 -7.54
N ILE A 452 -36.31 -4.64 -8.79
CA ILE A 452 -35.95 -3.78 -9.93
C ILE A 452 -37.19 -3.01 -10.36
N SER A 453 -37.05 -1.69 -10.39
CA SER A 453 -38.03 -0.74 -10.86
C SER A 453 -37.70 -0.40 -12.31
N ILE A 454 -38.67 -0.57 -13.21
CA ILE A 454 -38.54 -0.16 -14.59
C ILE A 454 -39.64 0.83 -14.91
N THR A 455 -39.26 2.02 -15.36
CA THR A 455 -40.20 3.05 -15.80
C THR A 455 -40.10 3.17 -17.32
N PRO A 456 -41.10 2.67 -18.06
CA PRO A 456 -41.17 2.85 -19.50
C PRO A 456 -41.49 4.30 -19.88
N GLU A 457 -40.81 4.79 -20.90
CA GLU A 457 -41.16 5.99 -21.64
C GLU A 457 -41.44 5.64 -23.10
N PHE A 458 -42.32 6.40 -23.75
CA PHE A 458 -42.76 6.13 -25.11
C PHE A 458 -42.41 7.27 -26.05
N TRP A 459 -41.87 6.91 -27.20
CA TRP A 459 -41.49 7.85 -28.26
C TRP A 459 -42.09 7.40 -29.57
N PHE A 460 -42.64 8.32 -30.36
CA PHE A 460 -43.03 8.05 -31.74
C PHE A 460 -41.90 8.46 -32.69
N VAL A 461 -41.65 7.66 -33.72
CA VAL A 461 -40.76 7.98 -34.84
C VAL A 461 -41.42 7.54 -36.15
N LYS A 462 -41.21 8.28 -37.23
CA LYS A 462 -41.72 7.88 -38.55
C LYS A 462 -40.91 6.71 -39.10
N LYS A 463 -41.48 5.98 -40.07
CA LYS A 463 -40.80 4.84 -40.73
C LYS A 463 -39.53 5.23 -41.49
N ASP A 464 -39.37 6.51 -41.84
CA ASP A 464 -38.14 7.05 -42.47
C ASP A 464 -37.03 7.38 -41.46
N GLY A 465 -37.25 7.15 -40.16
CA GLY A 465 -36.31 7.46 -39.08
C GLY A 465 -36.43 8.87 -38.52
N THR A 466 -37.27 9.73 -39.09
CA THR A 466 -37.40 11.14 -38.68
C THR A 466 -38.53 11.38 -37.68
N GLY A 467 -38.56 12.57 -37.08
CA GLY A 467 -39.70 13.03 -36.28
C GLY A 467 -39.84 12.35 -34.92
N ARG A 468 -38.73 11.84 -34.35
CA ARG A 468 -38.69 11.30 -32.98
C ARG A 468 -39.23 12.32 -31.99
N ARG A 469 -40.30 11.98 -31.27
CA ARG A 469 -40.92 12.84 -30.23
C ARG A 469 -41.55 12.00 -29.12
N LYS A 470 -41.61 12.54 -27.91
CA LYS A 470 -42.25 11.90 -26.76
C LYS A 470 -43.76 11.89 -26.97
N VAL A 471 -44.43 10.81 -26.57
CA VAL A 471 -45.86 10.59 -26.82
C VAL A 471 -46.58 10.04 -25.60
N ASP A 472 -47.88 10.31 -25.55
CA ASP A 472 -48.79 9.65 -24.62
C ASP A 472 -49.48 8.47 -25.35
N LEU A 473 -49.63 7.35 -24.64
CA LEU A 473 -50.31 6.16 -25.15
C LEU A 473 -51.65 5.98 -24.46
N TRP A 474 -52.65 5.60 -25.26
CA TRP A 474 -53.99 5.27 -24.82
C TRP A 474 -54.36 3.89 -25.34
N TYR A 475 -55.18 3.13 -24.61
CA TYR A 475 -55.50 1.76 -25.03
C TYR A 475 -56.92 1.33 -24.70
N HIS A 476 -57.37 0.31 -25.43
CA HIS A 476 -58.53 -0.51 -25.06
C HIS A 476 -58.06 -1.85 -24.51
N ASP A 477 -58.67 -2.28 -23.41
CA ASP A 477 -58.39 -3.58 -22.82
C ASP A 477 -59.57 -4.05 -21.96
N SER A 478 -59.70 -5.37 -21.84
CA SER A 478 -60.72 -6.00 -21.03
C SER A 478 -60.15 -6.36 -19.66
N PHE A 479 -60.51 -5.60 -18.64
CA PHE A 479 -60.11 -5.86 -17.25
C PHE A 479 -61.20 -5.42 -16.27
N GLY A 480 -61.22 -6.04 -15.08
CA GLY A 480 -62.29 -5.83 -14.10
C GLY A 480 -63.67 -6.30 -14.59
N GLY A 481 -63.71 -7.29 -15.51
CA GLY A 481 -64.95 -7.87 -16.04
C GLY A 481 -65.67 -7.02 -17.09
N LYS A 482 -65.05 -5.95 -17.61
CA LYS A 482 -65.62 -5.10 -18.66
C LYS A 482 -64.54 -4.62 -19.65
N MET A 483 -64.98 -4.18 -20.82
CA MET A 483 -64.12 -3.44 -21.74
C MET A 483 -63.90 -2.02 -21.21
N ASN A 484 -62.66 -1.58 -21.16
CA ASN A 484 -62.29 -0.22 -20.79
C ASN A 484 -61.76 0.49 -22.04
N TYR A 485 -62.38 1.61 -22.40
CA TYR A 485 -62.04 2.38 -23.59
C TYR A 485 -61.19 3.61 -23.23
N PHE A 486 -60.30 4.00 -24.15
CA PHE A 486 -59.33 5.07 -24.04
C PHE A 486 -58.79 5.22 -22.62
N VAL A 487 -58.05 4.22 -22.15
CA VAL A 487 -57.32 4.27 -20.88
C VAL A 487 -55.94 4.84 -21.15
N LYS A 488 -55.54 5.91 -20.44
CA LYS A 488 -54.21 6.49 -20.60
C LYS A 488 -53.19 5.61 -19.89
N ILE A 489 -52.07 5.29 -20.54
CA ILE A 489 -50.90 4.69 -19.87
C ILE A 489 -50.22 5.81 -19.07
N SER A 490 -50.70 6.02 -17.84
CA SER A 490 -50.21 7.04 -16.92
C SER A 490 -50.54 6.65 -15.48
N PRO A 491 -49.68 6.98 -14.49
CA PRO A 491 -50.04 6.84 -13.08
C PRO A 491 -51.26 7.68 -12.68
N ASP A 492 -51.61 8.72 -13.45
CA ASP A 492 -52.75 9.61 -13.15
C ASP A 492 -54.11 9.02 -13.58
N ASP A 493 -54.13 7.98 -14.44
CA ASP A 493 -55.37 7.31 -14.83
C ASP A 493 -55.62 6.10 -13.88
N PRO A 494 -56.61 6.17 -12.97
CA PRO A 494 -56.86 5.11 -12.00
C PRO A 494 -57.24 3.79 -12.68
N ARG A 495 -57.73 3.80 -13.92
CA ARG A 495 -58.06 2.56 -14.66
C ARG A 495 -56.77 1.83 -15.06
N ASN A 496 -55.72 2.55 -15.41
CA ASN A 496 -54.41 1.98 -15.70
C ASN A 496 -53.74 1.44 -14.42
N VAL A 497 -53.83 2.19 -13.30
CA VAL A 497 -53.33 1.73 -11.99
C VAL A 497 -53.98 0.41 -11.55
N ASN A 498 -55.27 0.21 -11.86
CA ASN A 498 -55.99 -1.02 -11.55
C ASN A 498 -55.75 -2.17 -12.54
N ASN A 499 -55.06 -1.95 -13.67
CA ASN A 499 -54.78 -2.98 -14.68
C ASN A 499 -53.43 -3.66 -14.42
N ILE A 500 -53.30 -4.32 -13.26
CA ILE A 500 -52.08 -5.01 -12.86
C ILE A 500 -51.77 -6.17 -13.81
N LYS A 501 -50.52 -6.24 -14.24
CA LYS A 501 -49.98 -7.30 -15.10
C LYS A 501 -49.30 -8.35 -14.24
N TYR A 502 -49.40 -9.60 -14.68
CA TYR A 502 -48.92 -10.75 -13.95
C TYR A 502 -48.04 -11.61 -14.83
N MET A 503 -47.10 -12.32 -14.20
CA MET A 503 -46.34 -13.36 -14.84
C MET A 503 -46.01 -14.48 -13.86
N LYS A 504 -45.52 -15.60 -14.41
CA LYS A 504 -44.96 -16.72 -13.66
C LYS A 504 -43.59 -17.09 -14.24
N LEU A 505 -42.70 -17.59 -13.39
CA LEU A 505 -41.38 -18.07 -13.82
C LEU A 505 -41.50 -19.35 -14.67
N GLY A 506 -42.45 -20.23 -14.33
CA GLY A 506 -42.74 -21.48 -15.01
C GLY A 506 -43.48 -21.35 -16.34
N ASP A 507 -43.50 -20.16 -16.95
CA ASP A 507 -43.93 -20.03 -18.34
C ASP A 507 -42.95 -20.80 -19.23
N LEU A 508 -43.50 -21.72 -20.06
CA LEU A 508 -42.73 -22.66 -20.86
C LEU A 508 -41.63 -21.99 -21.68
N TYR A 509 -41.90 -20.80 -22.19
CA TYR A 509 -41.06 -20.10 -23.14
C TYR A 509 -40.06 -19.15 -22.50
N ARG A 510 -40.18 -18.92 -21.18
CA ARG A 510 -39.19 -18.17 -20.40
C ARG A 510 -37.90 -18.97 -20.18
N ASN A 511 -37.99 -20.31 -20.21
CA ASN A 511 -36.85 -21.22 -20.07
C ASN A 511 -35.97 -20.90 -18.84
N VAL A 512 -36.59 -20.61 -17.69
CA VAL A 512 -35.86 -20.47 -16.42
C VAL A 512 -35.24 -21.84 -16.08
N PRO A 513 -33.92 -21.93 -15.86
CA PRO A 513 -33.27 -23.19 -15.52
C PRO A 513 -33.84 -23.81 -14.24
N GLU A 514 -33.98 -25.13 -14.23
CA GLU A 514 -34.61 -25.84 -13.11
C GLU A 514 -33.74 -25.81 -11.84
N ASP A 515 -32.41 -25.77 -11.99
CA ASP A 515 -31.49 -25.64 -10.88
C ASP A 515 -31.60 -24.25 -10.23
N GLU A 516 -31.75 -23.17 -11.01
CA GLU A 516 -32.03 -21.83 -10.49
C GLU A 516 -33.30 -21.81 -9.63
N ILE A 517 -34.38 -22.44 -10.10
CA ILE A 517 -35.65 -22.57 -9.34
C ILE A 517 -35.43 -23.36 -8.05
N THR A 518 -34.74 -24.49 -8.14
CA THR A 518 -34.54 -25.41 -7.02
C THR A 518 -33.70 -24.77 -5.91
N ASP A 519 -32.58 -24.14 -6.27
CA ASP A 519 -31.68 -23.50 -5.30
C ASP A 519 -32.34 -22.29 -4.65
N THR A 520 -33.05 -21.48 -5.44
CA THR A 520 -33.78 -20.31 -4.92
C THR A 520 -34.85 -20.75 -3.93
N ALA A 521 -35.65 -21.75 -4.29
CA ALA A 521 -36.70 -22.27 -3.42
C ALA A 521 -36.13 -22.87 -2.12
N LEU A 522 -35.01 -23.59 -2.20
CA LEU A 522 -34.29 -24.12 -1.03
C LEU A 522 -33.84 -23.00 -0.09
N ILE A 523 -33.20 -21.95 -0.63
CA ILE A 523 -32.69 -20.81 0.16
C ILE A 523 -33.83 -20.03 0.80
N LEU A 524 -34.95 -19.87 0.09
CA LEU A 524 -36.14 -19.18 0.60
C LEU A 524 -36.98 -20.06 1.56
N GLY A 525 -36.72 -21.37 1.64
CA GLY A 525 -37.50 -22.30 2.45
C GLY A 525 -38.94 -22.50 1.95
N ILE A 526 -39.14 -22.43 0.62
CA ILE A 526 -40.45 -22.55 -0.04
C ILE A 526 -40.49 -23.75 -1.00
N ASP A 527 -41.69 -24.18 -1.38
CA ASP A 527 -41.86 -25.24 -2.39
C ASP A 527 -41.48 -24.75 -3.80
N GLY A 528 -40.61 -25.48 -4.49
CA GLY A 528 -40.10 -25.10 -5.80
C GLY A 528 -41.17 -25.08 -6.90
N TYR A 529 -42.13 -26.00 -6.86
CA TYR A 529 -43.23 -26.01 -7.83
C TYR A 529 -44.16 -24.81 -7.61
N ALA A 530 -44.49 -24.48 -6.36
CA ALA A 530 -45.26 -23.31 -5.99
C ALA A 530 -44.54 -22.01 -6.36
N PHE A 531 -43.24 -21.91 -6.10
CA PHE A 531 -42.41 -20.75 -6.49
C PHE A 531 -42.43 -20.56 -8.01
N LYS A 532 -42.12 -21.62 -8.77
CA LYS A 532 -42.11 -21.62 -10.24
C LYS A 532 -43.45 -21.20 -10.84
N ASN A 533 -44.56 -21.69 -10.28
CA ASN A 533 -45.91 -21.46 -10.84
C ASN A 533 -46.68 -20.31 -10.16
N ARG A 534 -46.04 -19.56 -9.25
CA ARG A 534 -46.65 -18.38 -8.62
C ARG A 534 -46.96 -17.34 -9.69
N ASN A 535 -48.25 -17.05 -9.87
CA ASN A 535 -48.69 -15.95 -10.73
C ASN A 535 -48.59 -14.64 -9.93
N ALA A 536 -47.52 -13.89 -10.13
CA ALA A 536 -47.20 -12.70 -9.35
C ALA A 536 -47.33 -11.43 -10.20
N GLY A 537 -47.80 -10.36 -9.57
CA GLY A 537 -47.90 -9.05 -10.20
C GLY A 537 -46.51 -8.50 -10.53
N ILE A 538 -46.39 -7.82 -11.67
CA ILE A 538 -45.17 -7.13 -12.12
C ILE A 538 -45.40 -5.64 -12.35
N GLY A 539 -46.49 -5.09 -11.83
CA GLY A 539 -46.86 -3.69 -12.02
C GLY A 539 -47.84 -3.50 -13.17
N ARG A 540 -47.62 -2.46 -13.97
CA ARG A 540 -48.55 -1.89 -14.96
C ARG A 540 -47.79 -1.37 -16.17
N PHE A 541 -48.48 -0.80 -17.16
CA PHE A 541 -47.82 -0.38 -18.40
C PHE A 541 -46.89 0.83 -18.22
N ASP A 542 -47.13 1.73 -17.26
CA ASP A 542 -46.26 2.87 -16.95
C ASP A 542 -45.18 2.58 -15.90
N HIS A 543 -45.22 1.42 -15.24
CA HIS A 543 -44.26 1.05 -14.19
C HIS A 543 -44.23 -0.46 -13.98
N ILE A 544 -43.07 -1.07 -14.20
CA ILE A 544 -42.82 -2.48 -13.93
C ILE A 544 -42.04 -2.57 -12.62
N SER A 545 -42.44 -3.50 -11.74
CA SER A 545 -41.72 -3.80 -10.51
C SER A 545 -41.49 -5.30 -10.42
N LEU A 546 -40.22 -5.72 -10.54
CA LEU A 546 -39.83 -7.12 -10.34
C LEU A 546 -39.47 -7.32 -8.88
N SER A 547 -40.14 -8.26 -8.23
CA SER A 547 -40.00 -8.57 -6.80
C SER A 547 -39.29 -9.91 -6.59
N GLU A 548 -39.23 -10.39 -5.34
CA GLU A 548 -38.77 -11.76 -5.01
C GLU A 548 -39.44 -12.85 -5.87
N ALA A 549 -40.67 -12.64 -6.36
CA ALA A 549 -41.37 -13.62 -7.18
C ALA A 549 -40.83 -13.74 -8.62
N GLN A 550 -40.02 -12.78 -9.04
CA GLN A 550 -39.38 -12.71 -10.36
C GLN A 550 -37.87 -12.91 -10.31
N ARG A 551 -37.32 -13.26 -9.14
CA ARG A 551 -35.88 -13.31 -8.86
C ARG A 551 -35.41 -14.72 -8.58
N THR A 552 -34.34 -15.16 -9.22
CA THR A 552 -33.61 -16.39 -8.86
C THR A 552 -32.19 -16.06 -8.39
N TYR A 553 -31.57 -17.01 -7.70
CA TYR A 553 -30.19 -16.90 -7.22
C TYR A 553 -29.25 -17.74 -8.09
N ILE A 554 -28.17 -17.12 -8.57
CA ILE A 554 -27.27 -17.70 -9.59
C ILE A 554 -25.78 -17.61 -9.21
N GLY A 555 -25.47 -17.26 -7.97
CA GLY A 555 -24.10 -17.13 -7.49
C GLY A 555 -23.33 -18.46 -7.50
N ALA A 556 -22.02 -18.37 -7.28
CA ALA A 556 -21.13 -19.52 -7.39
C ALA A 556 -21.45 -20.60 -6.33
N LYS A 557 -21.51 -21.85 -6.78
CA LYS A 557 -21.75 -23.05 -5.95
C LYS A 557 -20.47 -23.84 -5.64
N GLN A 558 -19.42 -23.58 -6.39
CA GLN A 558 -18.15 -24.32 -6.38
C GLN A 558 -16.98 -23.35 -6.42
N ASN A 559 -15.77 -23.85 -6.13
CA ASN A 559 -14.57 -23.03 -6.03
C ASN A 559 -14.76 -21.86 -5.04
N LEU A 560 -15.34 -22.17 -3.89
CA LEU A 560 -15.46 -21.23 -2.77
C LEU A 560 -14.38 -21.57 -1.72
N PRO A 561 -13.90 -20.58 -0.95
CA PRO A 561 -13.14 -20.84 0.27
C PRO A 561 -13.97 -21.72 1.23
N ASN A 562 -13.31 -22.54 2.05
CA ASN A 562 -13.96 -23.56 2.88
C ASN A 562 -14.87 -22.95 3.96
N GLU A 563 -14.57 -21.73 4.36
CA GLU A 563 -15.23 -20.97 5.44
C GLU A 563 -16.53 -20.31 4.95
N ILE A 564 -16.73 -20.20 3.64
CA ILE A 564 -17.85 -19.47 3.05
C ILE A 564 -19.11 -20.33 2.98
N ASN A 565 -20.21 -19.79 3.48
CA ASN A 565 -21.52 -20.41 3.33
C ASN A 565 -21.96 -20.37 1.86
N ILE A 566 -22.19 -21.54 1.27
CA ILE A 566 -22.60 -21.70 -0.13
C ILE A 566 -23.88 -20.90 -0.43
N ASN A 567 -24.85 -20.84 0.49
CA ASN A 567 -26.10 -20.10 0.28
C ASN A 567 -25.87 -18.59 0.22
N ASP A 568 -24.89 -18.07 0.96
CA ASP A 568 -24.54 -16.64 0.91
C ASP A 568 -23.88 -16.29 -0.42
N SER A 569 -23.02 -17.16 -0.94
CA SER A 569 -22.48 -17.03 -2.30
C SER A 569 -23.58 -17.11 -3.36
N ILE A 570 -24.43 -18.14 -3.33
CA ILE A 570 -25.50 -18.32 -4.33
C ILE A 570 -26.44 -17.11 -4.36
N LYS A 571 -26.90 -16.66 -3.19
CA LYS A 571 -27.86 -15.54 -3.12
C LYS A 571 -27.24 -14.18 -3.45
N SER A 572 -25.91 -14.04 -3.48
CA SER A 572 -25.21 -12.77 -3.72
C SER A 572 -25.25 -12.28 -5.17
N VAL A 573 -25.62 -13.16 -6.11
CA VAL A 573 -25.88 -12.83 -7.51
C VAL A 573 -27.30 -13.22 -7.82
N GLN A 574 -28.11 -12.25 -8.25
CA GLN A 574 -29.53 -12.46 -8.51
C GLN A 574 -29.82 -12.23 -9.98
N LYS A 575 -30.67 -13.08 -10.54
CA LYS A 575 -31.19 -12.92 -11.91
C LYS A 575 -32.66 -12.59 -11.83
N TRP A 576 -33.05 -11.55 -12.56
CA TRP A 576 -34.41 -11.00 -12.55
C TRP A 576 -35.07 -11.23 -13.89
N TYR A 577 -36.30 -11.73 -13.87
CA TYR A 577 -37.05 -12.06 -15.07
C TYR A 577 -38.27 -11.16 -15.22
N GLY A 578 -38.38 -10.51 -16.37
CA GLY A 578 -39.51 -9.64 -16.68
C GLY A 578 -40.21 -9.98 -17.99
N GLU A 579 -41.34 -9.33 -18.21
CA GLU A 579 -42.09 -9.38 -19.46
C GLU A 579 -42.80 -8.06 -19.67
N TYR A 580 -42.85 -7.60 -20.91
CA TYR A 580 -43.53 -6.36 -21.25
C TYR A 580 -44.16 -6.44 -22.65
N TYR A 581 -45.22 -5.68 -22.84
CA TYR A 581 -45.93 -5.55 -24.10
C TYR A 581 -46.68 -4.23 -24.13
N LEU A 582 -47.04 -3.78 -25.33
CA LEU A 582 -48.06 -2.74 -25.50
C LEU A 582 -49.42 -3.39 -25.78
N PRO A 583 -50.53 -2.88 -25.25
CA PRO A 583 -51.88 -3.40 -25.51
C PRO A 583 -52.18 -3.60 -27.00
N ASN A 584 -52.99 -4.62 -27.35
CA ASN A 584 -53.33 -4.90 -28.75
C ASN A 584 -54.02 -3.73 -29.46
N ASP A 585 -54.97 -3.07 -28.80
CA ASP A 585 -55.66 -1.90 -29.33
C ASP A 585 -55.12 -0.63 -28.66
N LEU A 586 -54.20 0.04 -29.36
CA LEU A 586 -53.36 1.11 -28.85
C LEU A 586 -53.47 2.35 -29.74
N PHE A 587 -53.48 3.51 -29.12
CA PHE A 587 -53.58 4.81 -29.77
C PHE A 587 -52.45 5.70 -29.26
N THR A 588 -51.76 6.35 -30.19
CA THR A 588 -50.57 7.18 -29.89
C THR A 588 -50.88 8.63 -30.18
N VAL A 589 -50.63 9.54 -29.24
CA VAL A 589 -50.84 10.97 -29.44
C VAL A 589 -49.63 11.76 -28.97
N GLU A 590 -49.47 12.98 -29.50
CA GLU A 590 -48.48 13.92 -28.98
C GLU A 590 -48.64 14.11 -27.47
N GLN A 591 -47.51 14.14 -26.75
CA GLN A 591 -47.50 14.24 -25.29
C GLN A 591 -48.29 15.46 -24.82
N GLY A 592 -49.16 15.27 -23.83
CA GLY A 592 -49.95 16.35 -23.23
C GLY A 592 -51.18 16.76 -24.02
N PHE A 593 -51.48 16.13 -25.16
CA PHE A 593 -52.74 16.37 -25.87
C PHE A 593 -53.94 15.89 -25.03
N ASP A 594 -54.94 16.75 -24.87
CA ASP A 594 -56.14 16.45 -24.09
C ASP A 594 -57.17 15.66 -24.90
N VAL A 595 -56.97 14.34 -24.95
CA VAL A 595 -57.86 13.39 -25.64
C VAL A 595 -59.27 13.43 -25.05
N ILE A 596 -59.40 13.61 -23.73
CA ILE A 596 -60.70 13.61 -23.04
C ILE A 596 -61.50 14.87 -23.41
N GLU A 597 -60.86 16.03 -23.37
CA GLU A 597 -61.49 17.29 -23.75
C GLU A 597 -61.85 17.31 -25.25
N TYR A 598 -60.99 16.75 -26.11
CA TYR A 598 -61.31 16.59 -27.52
C TYR A 598 -62.58 15.74 -27.70
N GLY A 599 -62.63 14.56 -27.05
CA GLY A 599 -63.79 13.68 -27.11
C GLY A 599 -65.07 14.34 -26.59
N ARG A 600 -64.97 15.16 -25.53
CA ARG A 600 -66.08 15.93 -24.96
C ARG A 600 -66.62 16.98 -25.93
N THR A 601 -65.76 17.58 -26.75
CA THR A 601 -66.10 18.71 -27.64
C THR A 601 -66.44 18.28 -29.08
N HIS A 602 -66.09 17.05 -29.50
CA HIS A 602 -66.21 16.58 -30.88
C HIS A 602 -67.09 15.31 -31.04
N ASN A 603 -68.14 15.18 -30.22
CA ASN A 603 -69.13 14.08 -30.26
C ASN A 603 -68.57 12.67 -29.94
N GLY A 604 -67.56 12.58 -29.08
CA GLY A 604 -66.98 11.32 -28.64
C GLY A 604 -65.67 10.96 -29.35
N LEU A 605 -65.19 9.74 -29.11
CA LEU A 605 -63.98 9.18 -29.70
C LEU A 605 -64.30 7.83 -30.36
N ASP A 606 -63.82 7.61 -31.58
CA ASP A 606 -63.94 6.36 -32.33
C ASP A 606 -62.58 5.76 -32.74
N GLY A 607 -61.48 6.42 -32.37
CA GLY A 607 -60.12 5.98 -32.64
C GLY A 607 -59.61 6.34 -34.04
N LYS A 608 -60.41 7.02 -34.86
CA LYS A 608 -60.06 7.45 -36.23
C LYS A 608 -59.71 8.93 -36.31
N GLU A 609 -59.62 9.61 -35.18
CA GLU A 609 -59.31 11.02 -35.11
C GLU A 609 -57.93 11.31 -35.72
N SER A 610 -57.83 12.44 -36.42
CA SER A 610 -56.61 12.82 -37.17
C SER A 610 -55.40 13.16 -36.29
N PHE A 611 -55.61 13.39 -34.99
CA PHE A 611 -54.52 13.65 -34.04
C PHE A 611 -53.80 12.37 -33.59
N TRP A 612 -54.38 11.19 -33.81
CA TRP A 612 -53.69 9.93 -33.54
C TRP A 612 -52.54 9.77 -34.53
N LEU A 613 -51.34 9.57 -33.97
CA LEU A 613 -50.13 9.34 -34.73
C LEU A 613 -50.15 7.92 -35.31
N ARG A 614 -49.99 7.85 -36.64
CA ARG A 614 -50.02 6.64 -37.46
C ARG A 614 -48.81 6.66 -38.41
N ASP A 615 -48.59 5.57 -39.13
CA ASP A 615 -47.48 5.42 -40.08
C ASP A 615 -46.09 5.64 -39.47
N GLY A 616 -45.86 5.01 -38.33
CA GLY A 616 -44.60 5.07 -37.62
C GLY A 616 -44.40 3.92 -36.66
N TYR A 617 -43.45 4.13 -35.75
CA TYR A 617 -43.10 3.19 -34.70
C TYR A 617 -43.18 3.86 -33.33
N ILE A 618 -43.59 3.09 -32.33
CA ILE A 618 -43.47 3.43 -30.92
C ILE A 618 -42.20 2.77 -30.39
N ILE A 619 -41.25 3.58 -29.95
CA ILE A 619 -40.06 3.13 -29.26
C ILE A 619 -40.40 3.00 -27.77
N VAL A 620 -40.23 1.81 -27.22
CA VAL A 620 -40.31 1.56 -25.78
C VAL A 620 -38.91 1.78 -25.19
N ASN A 621 -38.78 2.82 -24.37
CA ASN A 621 -37.56 3.19 -23.68
C ASN A 621 -37.67 2.83 -22.19
N PHE A 622 -36.70 2.12 -21.62
CA PHE A 622 -36.70 1.70 -20.22
C PHE A 622 -35.66 2.44 -19.40
N ARG A 623 -36.10 3.09 -18.33
CA ARG A 623 -35.25 3.44 -17.19
C ARG A 623 -35.28 2.29 -16.19
N ILE A 624 -34.13 1.70 -15.86
CA ILE A 624 -34.02 0.49 -15.02
C ILE A 624 -33.19 0.82 -13.78
N GLU A 625 -33.76 0.60 -12.60
CA GLU A 625 -33.17 0.99 -11.32
C GLU A 625 -33.40 -0.07 -10.25
N THR A 626 -32.47 -0.20 -9.31
CA THR A 626 -32.63 -1.08 -8.16
C THR A 626 -33.27 -0.33 -6.99
N VAL A 627 -34.19 -0.98 -6.29
CA VAL A 627 -34.83 -0.46 -5.07
C VAL A 627 -34.51 -1.39 -3.92
N LYS A 628 -34.12 -0.84 -2.77
CA LYS A 628 -33.91 -1.60 -1.54
C LYS A 628 -34.97 -1.26 -0.51
N ASN A 629 -35.38 -2.24 0.29
CA ASN A 629 -36.34 -2.06 1.39
C ASN A 629 -37.69 -1.41 1.02
N GLY A 630 -38.08 -1.48 -0.26
CA GLY A 630 -39.32 -0.89 -0.78
C GLY A 630 -39.29 0.63 -0.91
N ASP A 631 -38.12 1.27 -0.83
CA ASP A 631 -37.96 2.72 -0.99
C ASP A 631 -37.85 3.11 -2.47
N PHE A 632 -39.00 3.18 -3.15
CA PHE A 632 -39.08 3.57 -4.56
C PHE A 632 -38.77 5.05 -4.81
N ASP A 633 -38.79 5.89 -3.77
CA ASP A 633 -38.47 7.31 -3.87
C ASP A 633 -36.96 7.54 -3.89
N ASN A 634 -36.17 6.61 -3.34
CA ASN A 634 -34.70 6.65 -3.30
C ASN A 634 -34.09 5.38 -3.92
N PRO A 635 -34.18 5.18 -5.24
CA PRO A 635 -33.49 4.09 -5.92
C PRO A 635 -31.96 4.17 -5.69
N VAL A 636 -31.31 3.01 -5.66
CA VAL A 636 -29.90 2.87 -5.26
C VAL A 636 -28.98 2.93 -6.47
N LEU A 637 -29.11 1.95 -7.37
CA LEU A 637 -28.34 1.85 -8.61
C LEU A 637 -29.22 2.15 -9.82
N SER A 638 -28.60 2.67 -10.88
CA SER A 638 -29.24 2.85 -12.17
C SER A 638 -28.45 2.17 -13.28
N TYR A 639 -29.14 1.50 -14.19
CA TYR A 639 -28.51 0.81 -15.32
C TYR A 639 -27.80 1.80 -16.27
N TRP A 640 -28.38 2.99 -16.46
CA TRP A 640 -27.78 4.02 -17.33
C TRP A 640 -27.96 5.47 -16.84
N GLY A 641 -28.73 5.69 -15.76
CA GLY A 641 -28.99 7.03 -15.22
C GLY A 641 -28.00 7.50 -14.14
N ALA A 642 -27.01 6.67 -13.79
CA ALA A 642 -25.98 7.04 -12.81
C ALA A 642 -24.94 7.99 -13.43
N CYS A 643 -24.38 8.89 -12.63
CA CYS A 643 -23.46 9.91 -13.12
C CYS A 643 -22.07 9.38 -13.52
N ARG A 644 -21.64 8.23 -12.95
CA ARG A 644 -20.30 7.67 -13.15
C ARG A 644 -20.26 6.44 -14.07
N CYS A 645 -21.38 5.74 -14.26
CA CYS A 645 -21.43 4.50 -15.05
C CYS A 645 -22.73 4.41 -15.86
N ASN A 646 -22.59 4.22 -17.18
CA ASN A 646 -23.70 3.97 -18.11
C ASN A 646 -23.50 2.59 -18.76
N MET A 647 -24.33 1.61 -18.39
CA MET A 647 -24.21 0.25 -18.90
C MET A 647 -24.63 0.10 -20.35
N PHE A 648 -25.48 0.97 -20.89
CA PHE A 648 -25.77 0.97 -22.33
C PHE A 648 -24.49 1.27 -23.13
N LEU A 649 -23.80 2.34 -22.75
CA LEU A 649 -22.53 2.69 -23.37
C LEU A 649 -21.47 1.58 -23.17
N ARG A 650 -21.35 1.06 -21.94
CA ARG A 650 -20.36 0.06 -21.57
C ARG A 650 -20.53 -1.25 -22.32
N GLU A 651 -21.77 -1.75 -22.40
CA GLU A 651 -22.13 -2.99 -23.09
C GLU A 651 -22.18 -2.80 -24.63
N GLY A 652 -21.82 -1.61 -25.12
CA GLY A 652 -21.62 -1.35 -26.55
C GLY A 652 -22.92 -1.14 -27.32
N PHE A 653 -23.88 -0.43 -26.72
CA PHE A 653 -25.12 -0.02 -27.37
C PHE A 653 -24.83 0.81 -28.63
N LEU A 654 -25.62 0.57 -29.68
CA LEU A 654 -25.52 1.30 -30.93
C LEU A 654 -26.49 2.48 -30.92
N TYR A 655 -25.97 3.71 -30.96
CA TYR A 655 -26.78 4.93 -30.99
C TYR A 655 -27.36 5.26 -32.38
N GLU A 656 -26.98 4.49 -33.39
CA GLU A 656 -27.52 4.55 -34.73
C GLU A 656 -27.70 3.13 -35.24
N LYS A 657 -28.87 2.85 -35.81
CA LYS A 657 -29.13 1.60 -36.53
C LYS A 657 -29.85 1.88 -37.83
N THR A 658 -29.41 1.20 -38.89
CA THR A 658 -30.10 1.17 -40.18
C THR A 658 -30.98 -0.07 -40.22
N ASP A 659 -32.26 0.14 -40.55
CA ASP A 659 -33.19 -0.97 -40.74
C ASP A 659 -33.02 -1.63 -42.12
N TYR A 660 -33.79 -2.69 -42.36
CA TYR A 660 -33.80 -3.40 -43.64
C TYR A 660 -34.18 -2.51 -44.84
N TYR A 661 -34.98 -1.48 -44.64
CA TYR A 661 -35.44 -0.58 -45.70
C TYR A 661 -34.47 0.59 -45.97
N GLY A 662 -33.36 0.67 -45.22
CA GLY A 662 -32.35 1.71 -45.34
C GLY A 662 -32.66 2.96 -44.52
N ALA A 663 -33.70 2.95 -43.69
CA ALA A 663 -34.01 4.03 -42.77
C ALA A 663 -33.05 4.01 -41.58
N VAL A 664 -32.53 5.17 -41.21
CA VAL A 664 -31.56 5.32 -40.12
C VAL A 664 -32.27 5.87 -38.89
N PHE A 665 -32.19 5.14 -37.78
CA PHE A 665 -32.81 5.50 -36.52
C PHE A 665 -31.76 5.99 -35.52
N THR A 666 -31.94 7.22 -35.01
CA THR A 666 -31.17 7.74 -33.89
C THR A 666 -31.75 7.22 -32.57
N LEU A 667 -30.92 6.52 -31.82
CA LEU A 667 -31.27 5.81 -30.60
C LEU A 667 -30.74 6.51 -29.36
N ARG A 668 -31.32 6.18 -28.21
CA ARG A 668 -30.94 6.69 -26.89
C ARG A 668 -30.84 5.55 -25.89
N ASP A 669 -30.09 5.77 -24.82
CA ASP A 669 -30.01 4.83 -23.70
C ASP A 669 -31.42 4.48 -23.23
N GLY A 670 -31.65 3.19 -22.98
CA GLY A 670 -32.97 2.66 -22.64
C GLY A 670 -33.82 2.23 -23.83
N ASP A 671 -33.52 2.54 -25.09
CA ASP A 671 -34.35 2.08 -26.22
C ASP A 671 -34.27 0.55 -26.40
N ILE A 672 -35.38 -0.16 -26.16
CA ILE A 672 -35.41 -1.63 -26.12
C ILE A 672 -36.01 -2.24 -27.39
N VAL A 673 -37.15 -1.71 -27.85
CA VAL A 673 -37.93 -2.32 -28.93
C VAL A 673 -38.85 -1.31 -29.61
N PHE A 674 -39.14 -1.56 -30.88
CA PHE A 674 -40.06 -0.78 -31.69
C PHE A 674 -41.37 -1.57 -31.88
N TYR A 675 -42.50 -0.88 -31.76
CA TYR A 675 -43.83 -1.39 -32.09
C TYR A 675 -44.43 -0.62 -33.27
N ASP A 676 -44.99 -1.32 -34.24
CA ASP A 676 -45.68 -0.71 -35.39
C ASP A 676 -47.02 -0.11 -34.97
N THR A 677 -47.25 1.18 -35.27
CA THR A 677 -48.50 1.87 -34.90
C THR A 677 -49.72 1.38 -35.66
N ASP A 678 -49.52 0.74 -36.81
CA ASP A 678 -50.60 0.35 -37.73
C ASP A 678 -50.88 -1.15 -37.72
N LYS A 679 -50.12 -1.94 -36.94
CA LYS A 679 -50.24 -3.40 -36.90
C LYS A 679 -50.42 -3.90 -35.47
N ARG A 680 -51.34 -4.84 -35.31
CA ARG A 680 -51.66 -5.48 -34.02
C ARG A 680 -51.67 -7.00 -34.13
N SER A 681 -51.43 -7.69 -33.03
CA SER A 681 -51.36 -9.16 -33.00
C SER A 681 -52.68 -9.80 -33.41
N SER A 682 -53.83 -9.15 -33.13
CA SER A 682 -55.14 -9.63 -33.58
C SER A 682 -55.29 -9.69 -35.10
N ASP A 683 -54.47 -8.97 -35.88
CA ASP A 683 -54.53 -9.04 -37.35
C ASP A 683 -53.98 -10.38 -37.89
N ASP A 684 -53.17 -11.10 -37.11
CA ASP A 684 -52.60 -12.40 -37.48
C ASP A 684 -53.57 -13.57 -37.22
N TYR A 685 -54.59 -13.37 -36.38
CA TYR A 685 -55.60 -14.37 -36.09
C TYR A 685 -56.84 -14.12 -36.96
N ARG A 686 -57.02 -14.91 -38.01
CA ARG A 686 -58.29 -14.91 -38.78
C ARG A 686 -59.40 -15.48 -37.90
N ILE A 687 -60.39 -14.65 -37.53
CA ILE A 687 -61.67 -15.14 -36.99
C ILE A 687 -62.43 -15.79 -38.16
N GLY A 688 -62.23 -17.09 -38.35
CA GLY A 688 -63.07 -17.91 -39.20
C GLY A 688 -64.41 -18.13 -38.51
N GLY A 689 -65.35 -17.20 -38.68
CA GLY A 689 -66.75 -17.47 -38.36
C GLY A 689 -67.29 -18.48 -39.35
N THR A 690 -67.65 -19.69 -38.88
CA THR A 690 -68.57 -20.56 -39.60
C THR A 690 -69.94 -19.89 -39.58
N HIS A 691 -70.29 -19.21 -40.67
CA HIS A 691 -71.67 -18.83 -40.98
C HIS A 691 -72.39 -19.99 -41.67
#